data_AF-A0A1T5BBS5-F1
#
_entry.id   AF-A0A1T5BBS5-F1
#
_cell.length_a   1.000
_cell.length_b   1.000
_cell.length_c   1.000
_cell.angle_alpha   90.00
_cell.angle_beta   90.00
_cell.angle_gamma   90.00
#
_symmetry.space_group_name_H-M   'P 1'
#
loop_
_entity.id
_entity.type
_entity.pdbx_description
1 polymer ?
#
loop_
_entity_poly.entity_id
_entity_poly.type
_entity_poly.pdbx_seq_one_letter_code
_entity_poly.pdbx_strand_id
1 'polypeptide(L)'
;MFYGLRERSPRSIASTCLSGVAALVFLSLCPAVRAADTCESTFKSSGSLFSGKVFEAHSIAPGVTAQGAVAQMKAIAPGEDFEVGQDTLTGSTATLALTNKAQANARGFPVEFSADDKGQLVLKASLPAGMGASEKDMRASMCGILARVKSGGSQPSVAAAGISGVPALQSGSGALPDPISPEDSTRLCEANFTDETDVVGGTRSVFGTWTLTSSGEDARQALARLKAFLAKTPDARMVREEYRGKKGAMDIALTSAAYVRSTIMDVPDVRPFPVRVEFDGDMGAASLVLRTFSKQQGSRDVLRTAACAMVAAAVAGAAPSLPSRTGSASRFRNPFKQAEDPAMAKRTDDLKRRNDGIEALFVRAIRAGKAFVAVPSLFVSKKYQAMGVDKLREEQLVNYWIDLTATTEWRRTDDPADVLHTGSMSSMIEQGLHGFAYRYPGGSGNSEYGLFIVDPGTYDLKGTSAEFRRSPMPDMSEKAASAKSPLGTASFVSTQDTEYYKTQVWQSATYQNGSYTGTYCALMDATTGGCAGFDVGTRSYSKQVTAGGYQTVLRDKQVSGLLVTTQLLHPFASFRVGKGDVVYVDGFVVDGASVVIDHDACRQSDGDMATCALKSFNLLRIPATAEHVAEWQRSGLLAPSLADLLRAAKPARLTLGAGVSALPQKPGTFESGWATRYALKGR
;
A
#
# COMPACT_ATOMS: atom_id res chain seq x y z
N MET A 1 2.43 -25.02 -26.02
CA MET A 1 2.26 -26.46 -26.30
C MET A 1 3.62 -27.13 -26.07
N PHE A 2 3.60 -28.33 -25.49
CA PHE A 2 4.71 -29.20 -25.06
C PHE A 2 5.32 -28.98 -23.66
N TYR A 3 5.02 -29.99 -22.83
CA TYR A 3 5.54 -30.33 -21.51
C TYR A 3 6.98 -30.86 -21.59
N GLY A 4 7.75 -30.69 -20.52
CA GLY A 4 9.06 -31.34 -20.31
C GLY A 4 9.24 -31.73 -18.85
N LEU A 5 9.27 -33.04 -18.61
CA LEU A 5 9.28 -33.76 -17.35
C LEU A 5 10.49 -33.42 -16.45
N ARG A 6 10.27 -33.32 -15.13
CA ARG A 6 11.33 -33.17 -14.13
C ARG A 6 11.54 -34.52 -13.43
N GLU A 7 12.64 -35.17 -13.74
CA GLU A 7 13.06 -36.45 -13.14
C GLU A 7 13.48 -36.29 -11.68
N ARG A 8 13.14 -37.33 -10.90
CA ARG A 8 13.52 -37.57 -9.52
C ARG A 8 14.93 -38.17 -9.48
N SER A 9 15.73 -37.78 -8.49
CA SER A 9 16.92 -38.52 -8.07
C SER A 9 16.97 -38.63 -6.52
N PRO A 10 17.61 -39.66 -5.95
CA PRO A 10 17.09 -40.38 -4.79
C PRO A 10 17.62 -39.93 -3.43
N ARG A 11 16.93 -40.46 -2.42
CA ARG A 11 17.20 -40.41 -0.99
C ARG A 11 18.59 -40.96 -0.65
N SER A 12 19.33 -40.23 0.18
CA SER A 12 20.41 -40.80 1.00
C SER A 12 19.91 -40.91 2.44
N ILE A 13 20.00 -42.12 2.97
CA ILE A 13 19.66 -42.54 4.33
C ILE A 13 20.92 -42.38 5.16
N ALA A 14 20.85 -41.62 6.25
CA ALA A 14 21.84 -41.70 7.32
C ALA A 14 21.10 -41.77 8.65
N SER A 15 21.16 -42.96 9.23
CA SER A 15 20.70 -43.35 10.55
C SER A 15 21.66 -42.80 11.60
N THR A 16 21.14 -42.21 12.68
CA THR A 16 21.89 -42.10 13.93
C THR A 16 20.93 -42.07 15.11
N CYS A 17 20.92 -43.17 15.86
CA CYS A 17 20.41 -43.27 17.22
C CYS A 17 21.18 -42.33 18.15
N LEU A 18 20.52 -41.69 19.11
CA LEU A 18 20.85 -41.84 20.54
C LEU A 18 19.85 -41.10 21.46
N SER A 19 19.48 -41.84 22.51
CA SER A 19 19.19 -41.38 23.88
C SER A 19 17.92 -40.57 24.16
N GLY A 20 16.97 -41.24 24.83
CA GLY A 20 15.85 -40.59 25.52
C GLY A 20 16.19 -40.16 26.94
N VAL A 21 15.26 -39.41 27.55
CA VAL A 21 14.83 -39.50 28.95
C VAL A 21 13.41 -38.95 29.00
N ALA A 22 12.50 -39.73 29.57
CA ALA A 22 11.13 -39.35 29.86
C ALA A 22 11.08 -38.45 31.11
N ALA A 23 10.29 -37.37 31.06
CA ALA A 23 9.86 -36.63 32.24
C ALA A 23 8.37 -36.29 32.11
N LEU A 24 7.56 -36.98 32.92
CA LEU A 24 6.17 -36.65 33.19
C LEU A 24 6.08 -35.32 33.93
N VAL A 25 5.26 -34.40 33.44
CA VAL A 25 4.63 -33.34 34.24
C VAL A 25 3.16 -33.28 33.85
N PHE A 26 2.29 -33.58 34.81
CA PHE A 26 0.84 -33.40 34.75
C PHE A 26 0.45 -32.17 35.60
N LEU A 27 -0.68 -31.56 35.23
CA LEU A 27 -1.42 -30.43 35.86
C LEU A 27 -0.95 -29.04 35.38
N SER A 28 -1.78 -28.12 34.90
CA SER A 28 -3.24 -27.99 34.88
C SER A 28 -3.63 -26.86 33.91
N LEU A 29 -4.65 -27.02 33.07
CA LEU A 29 -5.28 -25.95 32.29
C LEU A 29 -6.80 -26.18 32.21
N CYS A 30 -7.53 -25.09 32.38
CA CYS A 30 -8.99 -24.95 32.46
C CYS A 30 -9.75 -25.52 31.25
N PRO A 31 -11.01 -25.99 31.40
CA PRO A 31 -11.78 -26.51 30.28
C PRO A 31 -12.55 -25.38 29.56
N ALA A 32 -12.16 -25.10 28.32
CA ALA A 32 -13.03 -24.49 27.32
C ALA A 32 -13.16 -25.44 26.12
N VAL A 33 -13.64 -26.66 26.38
CA VAL A 33 -13.95 -27.66 25.35
C VAL A 33 -15.25 -28.34 25.76
N ARG A 34 -16.40 -27.78 25.37
CA ARG A 34 -17.71 -28.42 25.63
C ARG A 34 -18.81 -28.20 24.58
N ALA A 35 -18.47 -27.74 23.37
CA ALA A 35 -19.42 -27.70 22.25
C ALA A 35 -19.03 -28.60 21.07
N ALA A 36 -17.77 -29.06 20.97
CA ALA A 36 -17.30 -29.86 19.84
C ALA A 36 -17.73 -31.33 19.91
N ASP A 37 -17.85 -31.91 21.10
CA ASP A 37 -18.06 -33.37 21.26
C ASP A 37 -19.50 -33.83 20.94
N THR A 38 -20.50 -32.95 20.97
CA THR A 38 -21.91 -33.31 20.75
C THR A 38 -22.33 -33.27 19.27
N CYS A 39 -21.69 -32.45 18.45
CA CYS A 39 -22.01 -32.39 17.02
C CYS A 39 -21.34 -33.52 16.22
N GLU A 40 -20.06 -33.75 16.49
CA GLU A 40 -19.29 -34.80 15.82
C GLU A 40 -19.90 -36.20 16.04
N SER A 41 -20.48 -36.43 17.24
CA SER A 41 -21.11 -37.70 17.62
C SER A 41 -22.53 -37.90 17.08
N THR A 42 -23.20 -36.83 16.62
CA THR A 42 -24.57 -36.87 16.10
C THR A 42 -24.65 -36.71 14.58
N PHE A 43 -23.51 -36.50 13.92
CA PHE A 43 -23.43 -36.40 12.48
C PHE A 43 -23.87 -37.70 11.78
N LYS A 44 -24.68 -37.55 10.73
CA LYS A 44 -25.18 -38.65 9.90
C LYS A 44 -24.92 -38.37 8.42
N SER A 45 -24.62 -39.44 7.69
CA SER A 45 -24.48 -39.47 6.24
C SER A 45 -25.39 -40.56 5.69
N SER A 46 -26.17 -40.25 4.66
CA SER A 46 -27.08 -41.19 4.01
C SER A 46 -27.13 -40.98 2.50
N GLY A 47 -27.63 -41.98 1.76
CA GLY A 47 -27.69 -41.94 0.29
C GLY A 47 -26.41 -42.45 -0.39
N SER A 48 -26.31 -42.26 -1.71
CA SER A 48 -25.22 -42.80 -2.53
C SER A 48 -24.77 -41.79 -3.60
N LEU A 49 -23.57 -41.99 -4.15
CA LEU A 49 -23.08 -41.17 -5.26
C LEU A 49 -24.01 -41.23 -6.49
N PHE A 50 -24.82 -42.28 -6.65
CA PHE A 50 -25.71 -42.47 -7.79
C PHE A 50 -27.13 -41.92 -7.57
N SER A 51 -27.58 -41.83 -6.32
CA SER A 51 -28.93 -41.34 -5.96
C SER A 51 -28.94 -39.97 -5.27
N GLY A 52 -27.75 -39.42 -4.98
CA GLY A 52 -27.57 -38.22 -4.16
C GLY A 52 -27.18 -38.59 -2.72
N LYS A 53 -26.38 -37.72 -2.09
CA LYS A 53 -25.92 -37.88 -0.70
C LYS A 53 -26.53 -36.81 0.19
N VAL A 54 -26.97 -37.19 1.38
CA VAL A 54 -27.48 -36.26 2.38
C VAL A 54 -26.61 -36.35 3.63
N PHE A 55 -26.14 -35.20 4.09
CA PHE A 55 -25.41 -35.05 5.34
C PHE A 55 -26.25 -34.25 6.33
N GLU A 56 -26.23 -34.65 7.59
CA GLU A 56 -26.99 -34.01 8.66
C GLU A 56 -26.11 -33.90 9.91
N ALA A 57 -26.07 -32.72 10.50
CA ALA A 57 -25.32 -32.44 11.72
C ALA A 57 -26.26 -31.80 12.75
N HIS A 58 -26.14 -32.20 14.02
CA HIS A 58 -26.93 -31.64 15.11
C HIS A 58 -26.02 -30.94 16.11
N SER A 59 -26.50 -29.87 16.74
CA SER A 59 -25.83 -29.24 17.86
C SER A 59 -26.85 -28.69 18.85
N ILE A 60 -26.42 -28.36 20.06
CA ILE A 60 -27.26 -27.70 21.05
C ILE A 60 -26.56 -26.39 21.43
N ALA A 61 -27.27 -25.28 21.24
CA ALA A 61 -26.88 -23.94 21.68
C ALA A 61 -27.87 -23.46 22.75
N PRO A 62 -27.59 -23.71 24.05
CA PRO A 62 -28.51 -23.37 25.13
C PRO A 62 -28.85 -21.88 25.15
N GLY A 63 -30.12 -21.55 25.37
CA GLY A 63 -30.57 -20.16 25.54
C GLY A 63 -30.67 -19.35 24.24
N VAL A 64 -30.61 -19.98 23.07
CA VAL A 64 -30.92 -19.36 21.78
C VAL A 64 -32.34 -19.73 21.39
N THR A 65 -33.18 -18.73 21.07
CA THR A 65 -34.52 -18.98 20.51
C THR A 65 -34.42 -19.42 19.06
N ALA A 66 -35.43 -20.12 18.53
CA ALA A 66 -35.46 -20.59 17.15
C ALA A 66 -35.22 -19.43 16.16
N GLN A 67 -35.88 -18.29 16.40
CA GLN A 67 -35.72 -17.08 15.58
C GLN A 67 -34.33 -16.45 15.73
N GLY A 68 -33.77 -16.42 16.95
CA GLY A 68 -32.42 -15.91 17.20
C GLY A 68 -31.34 -16.73 16.51
N ALA A 69 -31.51 -18.05 16.47
CA ALA A 69 -30.60 -18.97 15.77
C ALA A 69 -30.64 -18.74 14.25
N VAL A 70 -31.84 -18.59 13.66
CA VAL A 70 -31.98 -18.28 12.22
C VAL A 70 -31.37 -16.91 11.88
N ALA A 71 -31.58 -15.88 12.71
CA ALA A 71 -30.97 -14.57 12.50
C ALA A 71 -29.44 -14.61 12.52
N GLN A 72 -28.84 -15.38 13.45
CA GLN A 72 -27.40 -15.60 13.47
C GLN A 72 -26.93 -16.40 12.24
N MET A 73 -27.67 -17.42 11.82
CA MET A 73 -27.32 -18.21 10.63
C MET A 73 -27.38 -17.36 9.34
N LYS A 74 -28.32 -16.41 9.23
CA LYS A 74 -28.36 -15.43 8.13
C LYS A 74 -27.11 -14.56 8.07
N ALA A 75 -26.49 -14.25 9.21
CA ALA A 75 -25.23 -13.49 9.27
C ALA A 75 -23.98 -14.37 9.01
N ILE A 76 -24.04 -15.66 9.36
CA ILE A 76 -22.94 -16.62 9.15
C ILE A 76 -22.88 -17.07 7.68
N ALA A 77 -24.03 -17.32 7.06
CA ALA A 77 -24.18 -17.93 5.74
C ALA A 77 -23.36 -17.25 4.61
N PRO A 78 -23.32 -15.90 4.48
CA PRO A 78 -22.51 -15.25 3.46
C PRO A 78 -21.00 -15.46 3.62
N GLY A 79 -20.52 -15.63 4.86
CA GLY A 79 -19.12 -15.93 5.14
C GLY A 79 -18.71 -17.37 4.81
N GLU A 80 -19.67 -18.23 4.49
CA GLU A 80 -19.49 -19.62 4.04
C GLU A 80 -19.96 -19.82 2.59
N ASP A 81 -20.10 -18.71 1.83
CA ASP A 81 -20.53 -18.68 0.42
C ASP A 81 -21.92 -19.28 0.14
N PHE A 82 -22.82 -19.28 1.14
CA PHE A 82 -24.21 -19.66 0.95
C PHE A 82 -25.08 -18.46 0.54
N GLU A 83 -25.99 -18.67 -0.40
CA GLU A 83 -27.11 -17.75 -0.63
C GLU A 83 -28.20 -18.00 0.42
N VAL A 84 -28.64 -16.91 1.04
CA VAL A 84 -29.72 -16.93 2.02
C VAL A 84 -31.06 -16.92 1.27
N GLY A 85 -31.84 -17.99 1.45
CA GLY A 85 -33.19 -18.14 0.91
C GLY A 85 -34.28 -17.74 1.92
N GLN A 86 -35.46 -18.32 1.76
CA GLN A 86 -36.61 -18.08 2.63
C GLN A 86 -36.40 -18.71 4.00
N ASP A 87 -36.82 -18.01 5.06
CA ASP A 87 -37.03 -18.59 6.38
C ASP A 87 -38.52 -18.76 6.70
N THR A 88 -38.83 -19.72 7.56
CA THR A 88 -40.19 -19.99 8.03
C THR A 88 -40.14 -20.22 9.53
N LEU A 89 -41.03 -19.55 10.27
CA LEU A 89 -41.22 -19.76 11.70
C LEU A 89 -42.57 -20.42 11.92
N THR A 90 -42.58 -21.64 12.47
CA THR A 90 -43.81 -22.41 12.75
C THR A 90 -43.83 -22.84 14.20
N GLY A 91 -44.55 -22.11 15.05
CA GLY A 91 -44.57 -22.38 16.50
C GLY A 91 -43.19 -22.17 17.12
N SER A 92 -42.66 -23.21 17.78
CA SER A 92 -41.37 -23.18 18.48
C SER A 92 -40.18 -23.63 17.62
N THR A 93 -40.36 -23.76 16.29
CA THR A 93 -39.31 -24.15 15.34
C THR A 93 -39.19 -23.15 14.20
N ALA A 94 -37.95 -22.92 13.76
CA ALA A 94 -37.62 -22.05 12.65
C ALA A 94 -36.75 -22.79 11.65
N THR A 95 -37.02 -22.64 10.36
CA THR A 95 -36.21 -23.19 9.27
C THR A 95 -35.69 -22.07 8.38
N LEU A 96 -34.53 -22.27 7.77
CA LEU A 96 -33.89 -21.37 6.83
C LEU A 96 -33.35 -22.18 5.66
N ALA A 97 -33.85 -21.87 4.46
CA ALA A 97 -33.30 -22.40 3.22
C ALA A 97 -32.00 -21.64 2.88
N LEU A 98 -30.94 -22.39 2.61
CA LEU A 98 -29.66 -21.91 2.12
C LEU A 98 -29.35 -22.64 0.80
N THR A 99 -28.63 -21.97 -0.09
CA THR A 99 -28.18 -22.61 -1.35
C THR A 99 -26.68 -22.42 -1.51
N ASN A 100 -25.96 -23.51 -1.73
CA ASN A 100 -24.59 -23.43 -2.21
C ASN A 100 -24.62 -23.12 -3.71
N LYS A 101 -24.01 -22.01 -4.13
CA LYS A 101 -24.03 -21.56 -5.53
C LYS A 101 -23.42 -22.60 -6.48
N ALA A 102 -24.01 -22.71 -7.67
CA ALA A 102 -23.34 -23.40 -8.77
C ALA A 102 -22.03 -22.68 -9.12
N GLN A 103 -20.95 -23.45 -9.25
CA GLN A 103 -19.63 -22.98 -9.65
C GLN A 103 -19.29 -23.55 -11.04
N ALA A 104 -18.24 -23.02 -11.68
CA ALA A 104 -17.86 -23.38 -13.06
C ALA A 104 -17.73 -24.90 -13.31
N ASN A 105 -17.41 -25.69 -12.28
CA ASN A 105 -17.24 -27.15 -12.36
C ASN A 105 -18.07 -27.94 -11.34
N ALA A 106 -19.03 -27.32 -10.64
CA ALA A 106 -19.87 -28.01 -9.66
C ALA A 106 -21.28 -27.42 -9.64
N ARG A 107 -22.30 -28.28 -9.61
CA ARG A 107 -23.69 -27.82 -9.50
C ARG A 107 -23.94 -27.27 -8.09
N GLY A 108 -24.84 -26.30 -7.98
CA GLY A 108 -25.32 -25.85 -6.69
C GLY A 108 -26.15 -26.94 -6.01
N PHE A 109 -26.27 -26.85 -4.69
CA PHE A 109 -27.05 -27.81 -3.92
C PHE A 109 -27.72 -27.14 -2.70
N PRO A 110 -28.90 -27.61 -2.29
CA PRO A 110 -29.62 -27.04 -1.17
C PRO A 110 -28.99 -27.44 0.18
N VAL A 111 -29.01 -26.47 1.09
CA VAL A 111 -28.66 -26.62 2.49
C VAL A 111 -29.83 -26.09 3.32
N GLU A 112 -30.27 -26.84 4.32
CA GLU A 112 -31.36 -26.45 5.19
C GLU A 112 -30.84 -26.33 6.61
N PHE A 113 -31.10 -25.19 7.23
CA PHE A 113 -30.84 -24.98 8.64
C PHE A 113 -32.16 -24.95 9.40
N SER A 114 -32.24 -25.63 10.54
CA SER A 114 -33.40 -25.55 11.43
C SER A 114 -32.97 -25.39 12.88
N ALA A 115 -33.80 -24.70 13.65
CA ALA A 115 -33.59 -24.48 15.07
C ALA A 115 -34.91 -24.55 15.84
N ASP A 116 -34.85 -24.95 17.11
CA ASP A 116 -35.99 -24.90 18.04
C ASP A 116 -35.72 -24.01 19.26
N ASP A 117 -36.76 -23.66 20.01
CA ASP A 117 -36.65 -22.83 21.22
C ASP A 117 -35.97 -23.54 22.41
N LYS A 118 -35.65 -24.83 22.26
CA LYS A 118 -34.81 -25.57 23.22
C LYS A 118 -33.32 -25.42 22.87
N GLY A 119 -33.01 -24.69 21.80
CA GLY A 119 -31.64 -24.47 21.32
C GLY A 119 -31.09 -25.64 20.52
N GLN A 120 -31.91 -26.59 20.06
CA GLN A 120 -31.46 -27.63 19.14
C GLN A 120 -31.27 -27.01 17.76
N LEU A 121 -30.12 -27.27 17.15
CA LEU A 121 -29.74 -26.80 15.83
C LEU A 121 -29.51 -28.00 14.91
N VAL A 122 -30.05 -27.95 13.70
CA VAL A 122 -29.82 -28.97 12.68
C VAL A 122 -29.39 -28.29 11.39
N LEU A 123 -28.31 -28.78 10.79
CA LEU A 123 -27.88 -28.39 9.46
C LEU A 123 -27.91 -29.62 8.56
N LYS A 124 -28.55 -29.51 7.40
CA LYS A 124 -28.73 -30.59 6.44
C LYS A 124 -28.27 -30.16 5.06
N ALA A 125 -27.35 -30.90 4.44
CA ALA A 125 -26.87 -30.64 3.09
C ALA A 125 -27.26 -31.80 2.17
N SER A 126 -27.95 -31.51 1.05
CA SER A 126 -28.41 -32.54 0.12
C SER A 126 -27.72 -32.40 -1.23
N LEU A 127 -26.70 -33.23 -1.46
CA LEU A 127 -25.91 -33.24 -2.70
C LEU A 127 -26.63 -34.07 -3.78
N PRO A 128 -26.78 -33.54 -5.01
CA PRO A 128 -27.41 -34.26 -6.11
C PRO A 128 -26.56 -35.44 -6.61
N ALA A 129 -27.21 -36.39 -7.28
CA ALA A 129 -26.56 -37.57 -7.88
C ALA A 129 -25.36 -37.19 -8.77
N GLY A 130 -24.25 -37.89 -8.60
CA GLY A 130 -22.96 -37.61 -9.27
C GLY A 130 -22.05 -36.64 -8.50
N MET A 131 -22.50 -36.07 -7.38
CA MET A 131 -21.69 -35.23 -6.50
C MET A 131 -21.31 -35.99 -5.24
N GLY A 132 -20.01 -36.06 -4.95
CA GLY A 132 -19.48 -36.75 -3.78
C GLY A 132 -18.82 -35.77 -2.82
N ALA A 133 -19.09 -35.93 -1.52
CA ALA A 133 -18.29 -35.33 -0.47
C ALA A 133 -17.80 -36.37 0.53
N SER A 134 -16.66 -36.07 1.18
CA SER A 134 -16.05 -36.93 2.18
C SER A 134 -16.81 -36.72 3.50
N GLU A 135 -17.15 -37.82 4.16
CA GLU A 135 -17.93 -37.76 5.40
C GLU A 135 -17.21 -36.99 6.51
N LYS A 136 -15.89 -37.18 6.59
CA LYS A 136 -15.02 -36.51 7.54
C LYS A 136 -15.01 -34.98 7.35
N ASP A 137 -14.93 -34.53 6.10
CA ASP A 137 -14.83 -33.10 5.81
C ASP A 137 -16.18 -32.41 5.94
N MET A 138 -17.27 -33.09 5.53
CA MET A 138 -18.63 -32.60 5.75
C MET A 138 -18.94 -32.48 7.24
N ARG A 139 -18.53 -33.46 8.04
CA ARG A 139 -18.69 -33.44 9.50
C ARG A 139 -17.99 -32.25 10.14
N ALA A 140 -16.70 -32.07 9.85
CA ALA A 140 -15.92 -30.96 10.40
C ALA A 140 -16.49 -29.60 9.97
N SER A 141 -16.91 -29.46 8.71
CA SER A 141 -17.48 -28.22 8.18
C SER A 141 -18.83 -27.89 8.81
N MET A 142 -19.77 -28.84 8.81
CA MET A 142 -21.12 -28.63 9.33
C MET A 142 -21.11 -28.38 10.83
N CYS A 143 -20.27 -29.09 11.58
CA CYS A 143 -20.10 -28.83 13.01
C CYS A 143 -19.40 -27.50 13.29
N GLY A 144 -18.44 -27.08 12.45
CA GLY A 144 -17.81 -25.77 12.54
C GLY A 144 -18.79 -24.62 12.30
N ILE A 145 -19.76 -24.78 11.39
CA ILE A 145 -20.82 -23.79 11.14
C ILE A 145 -21.77 -23.70 12.34
N LEU A 146 -22.25 -24.84 12.83
CA LEU A 146 -23.17 -24.88 13.98
C LEU A 146 -22.53 -24.32 15.26
N ALA A 147 -21.22 -24.50 15.46
CA ALA A 147 -20.50 -23.98 16.63
C ALA A 147 -20.39 -22.44 16.67
N ARG A 148 -20.64 -21.75 15.55
CA ARG A 148 -20.62 -20.28 15.49
C ARG A 148 -21.93 -19.63 15.90
N VAL A 149 -23.02 -20.41 16.02
CA VAL A 149 -24.28 -19.95 16.60
C VAL A 149 -24.07 -19.85 18.11
N LYS A 150 -23.99 -18.62 18.63
CA LYS A 150 -23.61 -18.34 20.02
C LYS A 150 -24.79 -18.51 20.97
N SER A 151 -24.55 -19.19 22.09
CA SER A 151 -25.45 -19.29 23.24
C SER A 151 -25.49 -17.96 24.02
N GLY A 152 -26.64 -17.28 24.01
CA GLY A 152 -26.99 -16.19 24.94
C GLY A 152 -26.34 -14.82 24.71
N GLY A 153 -27.16 -13.83 24.32
CA GLY A 153 -26.95 -12.41 24.65
C GLY A 153 -26.49 -11.46 23.53
N SER A 154 -27.31 -11.23 22.50
CA SER A 154 -27.68 -9.88 22.01
C SER A 154 -28.62 -10.03 20.81
N GLN A 155 -29.85 -9.52 20.92
CA GLN A 155 -30.67 -9.27 19.73
C GLN A 155 -30.09 -8.07 18.97
N PRO A 156 -29.91 -8.11 17.64
CA PRO A 156 -29.74 -6.89 16.89
C PRO A 156 -31.10 -6.17 16.87
N SER A 157 -31.23 -5.10 17.65
CA SER A 157 -32.35 -4.16 17.48
C SER A 157 -32.21 -3.51 16.11
N VAL A 158 -33.08 -3.87 15.18
CA VAL A 158 -33.31 -3.08 13.95
C VAL A 158 -34.05 -1.82 14.39
N ALA A 159 -33.30 -0.80 14.81
CA ALA A 159 -33.80 0.55 14.93
C ALA A 159 -33.62 1.22 13.57
N ALA A 160 -34.73 1.34 12.84
CA ALA A 160 -34.87 2.30 11.77
C ALA A 160 -34.64 3.71 12.33
N ALA A 161 -33.53 4.33 12.00
CA ALA A 161 -33.31 5.75 12.22
C ALA A 161 -32.80 6.35 10.90
N GLY A 162 -33.71 7.04 10.21
CA GLY A 162 -33.33 7.96 9.15
C GLY A 162 -32.41 9.03 9.74
N ILE A 163 -31.20 9.13 9.21
CA ILE A 163 -30.25 10.18 9.60
C ILE A 163 -30.63 11.45 8.84
N SER A 164 -31.61 12.17 9.38
CA SER A 164 -31.70 13.61 9.21
C SER A 164 -30.98 14.26 10.38
N GLY A 165 -29.89 14.99 10.10
CA GLY A 165 -29.22 15.83 11.09
C GLY A 165 -27.75 15.48 11.30
N VAL A 166 -26.88 16.34 10.78
CA VAL A 166 -25.47 16.45 11.18
C VAL A 166 -25.42 16.54 12.72
N PRO A 167 -24.73 15.63 13.43
CA PRO A 167 -24.67 15.70 14.89
C PRO A 167 -23.85 16.92 15.31
N ALA A 168 -24.43 17.73 16.20
CA ALA A 168 -23.73 18.81 16.88
C ALA A 168 -22.52 18.27 17.66
N LEU A 169 -21.39 18.99 17.58
CA LEU A 169 -20.18 18.72 18.36
C LEU A 169 -20.50 18.65 19.86
N GLN A 170 -20.40 17.47 20.45
CA GLN A 170 -20.22 17.31 21.89
C GLN A 170 -18.78 16.86 22.15
N SER A 171 -18.03 17.76 22.79
CA SER A 171 -16.76 17.51 23.45
C SER A 171 -17.01 16.66 24.70
N GLY A 172 -17.02 15.34 24.51
CA GLY A 172 -17.03 14.31 25.57
C GLY A 172 -15.72 13.52 25.60
N SER A 173 -15.24 13.26 26.82
CA SER A 173 -13.96 12.69 27.24
C SER A 173 -13.44 11.45 26.48
N GLY A 174 -12.15 11.48 26.13
CA GLY A 174 -11.20 10.36 26.31
C GLY A 174 -11.03 9.35 25.17
N ALA A 175 -12.11 8.87 24.55
CA ALA A 175 -12.01 7.79 23.55
C ALA A 175 -12.16 8.32 22.12
N LEU A 176 -11.22 7.97 21.23
CA LEU A 176 -11.31 8.24 19.80
C LEU A 176 -12.47 7.44 19.16
N PRO A 177 -13.12 7.96 18.10
CA PRO A 177 -14.14 7.20 17.40
C PRO A 177 -13.48 6.02 16.66
N ASP A 178 -14.21 4.93 16.52
CA ASP A 178 -13.74 3.68 15.92
C ASP A 178 -12.43 3.19 16.57
N PRO A 179 -12.46 2.73 17.84
CA PRO A 179 -11.27 2.26 18.52
C PRO A 179 -10.69 1.07 17.76
N ILE A 180 -9.39 1.14 17.48
CA ILE A 180 -8.64 0.10 16.80
C ILE A 180 -7.81 -0.67 17.83
N SER A 181 -7.82 -2.00 17.75
CA SER A 181 -6.98 -2.83 18.61
C SER A 181 -5.49 -2.63 18.26
N PRO A 182 -4.56 -2.83 19.21
CA PRO A 182 -3.12 -2.81 18.91
C PRO A 182 -2.73 -3.72 17.74
N GLU A 183 -3.37 -4.88 17.61
CA GLU A 183 -3.14 -5.85 16.54
C GLU A 183 -3.69 -5.36 15.20
N ASP A 184 -4.88 -4.75 15.19
CA ASP A 184 -5.47 -4.21 13.97
C ASP A 184 -4.75 -2.95 13.49
N SER A 185 -4.20 -2.15 14.41
CA SER A 185 -3.32 -1.01 14.10
C SER A 185 -2.07 -1.46 13.35
N THR A 186 -1.41 -2.52 13.84
CA THR A 186 -0.23 -3.06 13.17
C THR A 186 -0.57 -3.70 11.83
N ARG A 187 -1.70 -4.43 11.75
CA ARG A 187 -2.17 -5.00 10.48
C ARG A 187 -2.56 -3.92 9.46
N LEU A 188 -3.15 -2.81 9.90
CA LEU A 188 -3.43 -1.66 9.05
C LEU A 188 -2.14 -1.02 8.53
N CYS A 189 -1.11 -0.88 9.38
CA CYS A 189 0.21 -0.43 8.94
C CYS A 189 0.80 -1.37 7.87
N GLU A 190 0.77 -2.68 8.10
CA GLU A 190 1.30 -3.66 7.15
C GLU A 190 0.51 -3.64 5.82
N ALA A 191 -0.80 -3.51 5.90
CA ALA A 191 -1.67 -3.36 4.74
C ALA A 191 -1.35 -2.07 4.00
N ASN A 192 -1.20 -0.93 4.67
CA ASN A 192 -0.91 0.37 4.04
C ASN A 192 0.52 0.48 3.47
N PHE A 193 1.45 -0.37 3.91
CA PHE A 193 2.85 -0.27 3.50
C PHE A 193 3.01 -0.48 1.99
N THR A 194 3.36 0.61 1.31
CA THR A 194 3.57 0.63 -0.13
C THR A 194 4.82 1.40 -0.46
N ASP A 195 5.37 1.08 -1.63
CA ASP A 195 6.40 1.84 -2.29
C ASP A 195 5.78 2.67 -3.40
N GLU A 196 6.14 3.94 -3.45
CA GLU A 196 6.08 4.74 -4.66
C GLU A 196 7.46 4.66 -5.31
N THR A 197 7.56 3.80 -6.31
CA THR A 197 8.73 3.68 -7.19
C THR A 197 8.38 4.26 -8.54
N ASP A 198 9.26 5.14 -9.02
CA ASP A 198 9.07 5.75 -10.32
C ASP A 198 9.32 4.71 -11.44
N VAL A 199 8.45 4.70 -12.46
CA VAL A 199 8.47 3.71 -13.55
C VAL A 199 9.60 3.92 -14.58
N VAL A 200 10.30 5.07 -14.56
CA VAL A 200 11.21 5.48 -15.64
C VAL A 200 12.69 5.40 -15.23
N GLY A 201 13.01 5.85 -14.03
CA GLY A 201 14.32 5.83 -13.38
C GLY A 201 14.52 4.68 -12.40
N GLY A 202 13.50 4.25 -11.66
CA GLY A 202 13.65 3.20 -10.63
C GLY A 202 14.69 3.57 -9.56
N THR A 203 14.93 4.86 -9.35
CA THR A 203 16.10 5.40 -8.63
C THR A 203 15.73 6.13 -7.36
N ARG A 204 14.47 6.22 -7.01
CA ARG A 204 14.10 6.65 -5.66
C ARG A 204 12.89 5.85 -5.26
N SER A 205 13.05 5.03 -4.23
CA SER A 205 11.93 4.33 -3.64
C SER A 205 11.55 5.09 -2.39
N VAL A 206 10.35 5.63 -2.40
CA VAL A 206 9.75 6.19 -1.19
C VAL A 206 8.79 5.15 -0.67
N PHE A 207 9.02 4.72 0.56
CA PHE A 207 8.16 3.78 1.25
C PHE A 207 7.38 4.55 2.28
N GLY A 208 6.07 4.35 2.27
CA GLY A 208 5.17 5.02 3.20
C GLY A 208 4.18 4.05 3.80
N THR A 209 3.75 4.36 5.01
CA THR A 209 2.63 3.72 5.66
C THR A 209 2.01 4.66 6.68
N TRP A 210 0.81 4.33 7.14
CA TRP A 210 0.13 5.00 8.22
C TRP A 210 -0.78 4.04 8.96
N THR A 211 -1.13 4.40 10.19
CA THR A 211 -2.09 3.65 11.00
C THR A 211 -2.80 4.56 11.99
N LEU A 212 -3.71 3.97 12.76
CA LEU A 212 -4.53 4.60 13.78
C LEU A 212 -4.20 4.02 15.16
N THR A 213 -4.40 4.82 16.20
CA THR A 213 -4.35 4.38 17.61
C THR A 213 -5.74 4.43 18.25
N SER A 214 -5.96 3.70 19.34
CA SER A 214 -7.13 3.87 20.22
C SER A 214 -6.91 4.94 21.29
N SER A 215 -5.68 5.35 21.55
CA SER A 215 -5.34 6.36 22.55
C SER A 215 -5.54 7.79 22.01
N GLY A 216 -6.31 8.61 22.72
CA GLY A 216 -6.41 10.06 22.47
C GLY A 216 -5.22 10.85 23.06
N GLU A 217 -4.04 10.23 23.11
CA GLU A 217 -2.85 10.83 23.71
C GLU A 217 -2.19 11.86 22.79
N ASP A 218 -1.34 12.72 23.36
CA ASP A 218 -0.60 13.70 22.57
C ASP A 218 0.66 13.09 21.92
N ALA A 219 1.21 13.82 20.95
CA ALA A 219 2.42 13.40 20.26
C ALA A 219 3.65 13.26 21.15
N ARG A 220 3.73 13.92 22.32
CA ARG A 220 4.90 13.80 23.21
C ARG A 220 4.96 12.41 23.82
N GLN A 221 3.83 11.86 24.25
CA GLN A 221 3.77 10.49 24.77
C GLN A 221 4.06 9.45 23.69
N ALA A 222 3.48 9.63 22.49
CA ALA A 222 3.73 8.76 21.35
C ALA A 222 5.21 8.72 20.95
N LEU A 223 5.83 9.90 20.78
CA LEU A 223 7.23 10.01 20.37
C LEU A 223 8.21 9.61 21.50
N ALA A 224 7.83 9.74 22.77
CA ALA A 224 8.62 9.20 23.88
C ALA A 224 8.73 7.67 23.82
N ARG A 225 7.65 6.96 23.48
CA ARG A 225 7.70 5.50 23.28
C ARG A 225 8.55 5.11 22.08
N LEU A 226 8.42 5.84 20.97
CA LEU A 226 9.29 5.64 19.80
C LEU A 226 10.75 5.83 20.18
N LYS A 227 11.09 6.88 20.93
CA LYS A 227 12.46 7.11 21.42
C LYS A 227 12.97 5.96 22.28
N ALA A 228 12.14 5.42 23.18
CA ALA A 228 12.48 4.25 23.99
C ALA A 228 12.70 2.97 23.15
N PHE A 229 11.96 2.82 22.05
CA PHE A 229 12.15 1.75 21.07
C PHE A 229 13.47 1.94 20.28
N LEU A 230 13.74 3.17 19.80
CA LEU A 230 14.96 3.49 19.06
C LEU A 230 16.22 3.31 19.90
N ALA A 231 16.17 3.58 21.21
CA ALA A 231 17.29 3.33 22.12
C ALA A 231 17.70 1.84 22.18
N LYS A 232 16.82 0.92 21.77
CA LYS A 232 17.07 -0.53 21.69
C LYS A 232 17.35 -0.99 20.25
N THR A 233 17.36 -0.08 19.28
CA THR A 233 17.52 -0.37 17.86
C THR A 233 18.89 0.17 17.41
N PRO A 234 19.93 -0.68 17.32
CA PRO A 234 21.31 -0.23 17.13
C PRO A 234 21.54 0.53 15.82
N ASP A 235 20.71 0.27 14.79
CA ASP A 235 20.85 0.85 13.46
C ASP A 235 19.92 2.05 13.21
N ALA A 236 19.37 2.65 14.26
CA ALA A 236 18.47 3.79 14.15
C ALA A 236 18.90 4.93 15.08
N ARG A 237 19.06 6.12 14.51
CA ARG A 237 19.43 7.32 15.25
C ARG A 237 18.39 8.41 15.06
N MET A 238 17.81 8.89 16.16
CA MET A 238 17.00 10.10 16.14
C MET A 238 17.87 11.31 15.75
N VAL A 239 17.42 12.07 14.76
CA VAL A 239 18.09 13.28 14.24
C VAL A 239 17.43 14.53 14.80
N ARG A 240 16.10 14.60 14.76
CA ARG A 240 15.33 15.78 15.16
C ARG A 240 13.95 15.37 15.66
N GLU A 241 13.40 16.15 16.59
CA GLU A 241 12.01 16.06 17.03
C GLU A 241 11.35 17.44 16.98
N GLU A 242 10.08 17.46 16.59
CA GLU A 242 9.27 18.68 16.51
C GLU A 242 7.89 18.42 17.12
N TYR A 243 7.35 19.40 17.85
CA TYR A 243 6.04 19.32 18.48
C TYR A 243 5.24 20.59 18.22
N ARG A 244 3.95 20.44 17.90
CA ARG A 244 3.01 21.56 17.68
C ARG A 244 1.62 21.19 18.18
N GLY A 245 1.24 21.76 19.33
CA GLY A 245 0.03 21.35 20.01
C GLY A 245 0.06 19.85 20.31
N LYS A 246 -0.92 19.10 19.78
CA LYS A 246 -1.01 17.64 19.90
C LYS A 246 -0.36 16.87 18.75
N LYS A 247 0.25 17.58 17.80
CA LYS A 247 1.00 16.99 16.69
C LYS A 247 2.49 16.92 17.01
N GLY A 248 3.18 15.97 16.40
CA GLY A 248 4.63 15.90 16.46
C GLY A 248 5.23 15.08 15.33
N ALA A 249 6.50 15.33 15.05
CA ALA A 249 7.28 14.61 14.06
C ALA A 249 8.66 14.25 14.63
N MET A 250 9.18 13.11 14.21
CA MET A 250 10.53 12.66 14.53
C MET A 250 11.26 12.23 13.25
N ASP A 251 12.39 12.87 12.98
CA ASP A 251 13.29 12.49 11.90
C ASP A 251 14.34 11.52 12.45
N ILE A 252 14.53 10.40 11.76
CA ILE A 252 15.37 9.26 12.14
C ILE A 252 16.29 8.93 10.96
N ALA A 253 17.55 8.60 11.23
CA ALA A 253 18.48 8.05 10.26
C ALA A 253 18.63 6.55 10.51
N LEU A 254 18.37 5.73 9.47
CA LEU A 254 18.59 4.28 9.51
C LEU A 254 19.91 3.93 8.84
N THR A 255 20.79 3.18 9.52
CA THR A 255 22.20 3.00 9.15
C THR A 255 22.58 1.58 8.72
N SER A 256 21.63 0.64 8.60
CA SER A 256 21.94 -0.79 8.40
C SER A 256 22.02 -1.23 6.95
N ALA A 257 23.07 -2.01 6.63
CA ALA A 257 23.10 -2.85 5.43
C ALA A 257 21.95 -3.87 5.39
N ALA A 258 21.35 -4.23 6.53
CA ALA A 258 20.24 -5.18 6.60
C ALA A 258 18.96 -4.66 5.89
N TYR A 259 18.83 -3.34 5.72
CA TYR A 259 17.69 -2.72 5.05
C TYR A 259 17.87 -2.62 3.54
N VAL A 260 19.11 -2.69 3.05
CA VAL A 260 19.48 -2.52 1.64
C VAL A 260 19.84 -3.87 1.03
N ARG A 261 19.23 -4.22 -0.10
CA ARG A 261 19.63 -5.41 -0.87
C ARG A 261 20.95 -5.14 -1.57
N SER A 262 21.93 -6.01 -1.37
CA SER A 262 23.11 -6.08 -2.25
C SER A 262 22.69 -6.68 -3.60
N THR A 263 22.91 -5.97 -4.70
CA THR A 263 22.90 -6.60 -6.02
C THR A 263 24.23 -7.34 -6.21
N ILE A 264 24.26 -8.37 -7.06
CA ILE A 264 25.45 -9.23 -7.28
C ILE A 264 26.64 -8.43 -7.87
N MET A 265 26.39 -7.22 -8.38
CA MET A 265 27.33 -6.47 -9.23
C MET A 265 27.95 -5.23 -8.56
N ASP A 266 27.43 -4.75 -7.41
CA ASP A 266 27.88 -3.51 -6.76
C ASP A 266 28.01 -3.67 -5.23
N VAL A 267 28.94 -2.94 -4.61
CA VAL A 267 28.98 -2.75 -3.15
C VAL A 267 27.69 -2.02 -2.73
N PRO A 268 26.90 -2.55 -1.78
CA PRO A 268 25.64 -1.91 -1.37
C PRO A 268 25.92 -0.51 -0.80
N ASP A 269 25.18 0.48 -1.28
CA ASP A 269 25.20 1.83 -0.69
C ASP A 269 24.58 1.77 0.71
N VAL A 270 25.41 1.84 1.75
CA VAL A 270 24.98 1.74 3.15
C VAL A 270 24.85 3.11 3.82
N ARG A 271 24.80 4.20 3.04
CA ARG A 271 24.60 5.54 3.60
C ARG A 271 23.30 5.60 4.43
N PRO A 272 23.32 6.28 5.59
CA PRO A 272 22.11 6.43 6.38
C PRO A 272 21.00 7.10 5.59
N PHE A 273 19.83 6.49 5.51
CA PHE A 273 18.69 7.07 4.80
C PHE A 273 17.63 7.63 5.77
N PRO A 274 16.94 8.72 5.40
CA PRO A 274 16.02 9.40 6.29
C PRO A 274 14.67 8.67 6.39
N VAL A 275 14.17 8.62 7.63
CA VAL A 275 12.83 8.18 8.01
C VAL A 275 12.18 9.29 8.80
N ARG A 276 10.93 9.59 8.51
CA ARG A 276 10.12 10.57 9.25
C ARG A 276 8.88 9.88 9.79
N VAL A 277 8.68 9.97 11.10
CA VAL A 277 7.46 9.51 11.77
C VAL A 277 6.67 10.73 12.21
N GLU A 278 5.39 10.78 11.87
CA GLU A 278 4.48 11.85 12.27
C GLU A 278 3.33 11.28 13.08
N PHE A 279 2.83 12.07 14.02
CA PHE A 279 1.70 11.72 14.87
C PHE A 279 0.78 12.93 15.02
N ASP A 280 -0.51 12.72 14.77
CA ASP A 280 -1.58 13.68 15.04
C ASP A 280 -2.49 13.11 16.16
N GLY A 281 -2.36 13.65 17.37
CA GLY A 281 -3.14 13.22 18.52
C GLY A 281 -4.63 13.58 18.48
N ASP A 282 -5.05 14.55 17.65
CA ASP A 282 -6.49 14.83 17.49
C ASP A 282 -7.18 13.77 16.63
N MET A 283 -6.46 13.20 15.65
CA MET A 283 -6.96 12.07 14.84
C MET A 283 -6.58 10.71 15.43
N GLY A 284 -5.60 10.67 16.33
CA GLY A 284 -4.93 9.44 16.74
C GLY A 284 -4.38 8.69 15.53
N ALA A 285 -3.70 9.41 14.63
CA ALA A 285 -3.13 8.88 13.41
C ALA A 285 -1.61 9.01 13.46
N ALA A 286 -0.91 8.00 12.95
CA ALA A 286 0.54 8.03 12.79
C ALA A 286 0.90 7.68 11.35
N SER A 287 1.89 8.35 10.78
CA SER A 287 2.47 7.99 9.49
C SER A 287 3.97 7.81 9.59
N LEU A 288 4.52 7.01 8.69
CA LEU A 288 5.95 6.88 8.50
C LEU A 288 6.27 6.96 7.03
N VAL A 289 7.23 7.83 6.69
CA VAL A 289 7.81 7.95 5.36
C VAL A 289 9.30 7.63 5.43
N LEU A 290 9.77 6.82 4.50
CA LEU A 290 11.15 6.38 4.36
C LEU A 290 11.60 6.63 2.93
N ARG A 291 12.73 7.33 2.76
CA ARG A 291 13.23 7.69 1.42
C ARG A 291 14.60 7.04 1.21
N THR A 292 14.70 6.09 0.28
CA THR A 292 15.99 5.47 -0.06
C THR A 292 16.75 6.26 -1.12
N PHE A 293 18.07 6.10 -1.17
CA PHE A 293 18.89 6.62 -2.27
C PHE A 293 18.84 5.70 -3.50
N SER A 294 19.33 6.19 -4.65
CA SER A 294 19.19 5.54 -5.96
C SER A 294 19.81 4.17 -6.14
N LYS A 295 20.79 3.82 -5.31
CA LYS A 295 21.38 2.47 -5.28
C LYS A 295 20.92 1.64 -4.08
N GLN A 296 20.03 2.17 -3.26
CA GLN A 296 19.49 1.51 -2.08
C GLN A 296 18.15 0.86 -2.40
N GLN A 297 18.20 -0.35 -2.95
CA GLN A 297 16.99 -1.15 -3.13
C GLN A 297 16.61 -1.81 -1.81
N GLY A 298 15.60 -1.27 -1.15
CA GLY A 298 15.08 -1.83 0.09
C GLY A 298 14.51 -3.23 -0.09
N SER A 299 14.76 -4.14 0.86
CA SER A 299 13.96 -5.37 0.92
C SER A 299 12.57 -5.03 1.46
N ARG A 300 11.55 -5.02 0.59
CA ARG A 300 10.17 -4.58 0.94
C ARG A 300 9.66 -5.19 2.24
N ASP A 301 9.84 -6.49 2.48
CA ASP A 301 9.37 -7.14 3.71
C ASP A 301 10.15 -6.69 4.96
N VAL A 302 11.47 -6.46 4.83
CA VAL A 302 12.31 -5.97 5.94
C VAL A 302 11.95 -4.53 6.27
N LEU A 303 11.83 -3.68 5.25
CA LEU A 303 11.41 -2.29 5.40
C LEU A 303 9.99 -2.19 5.97
N ARG A 304 9.04 -3.03 5.51
CA ARG A 304 7.69 -3.10 6.08
C ARG A 304 7.74 -3.42 7.57
N THR A 305 8.49 -4.45 7.95
CA THR A 305 8.59 -4.89 9.35
C THR A 305 9.21 -3.80 10.22
N ALA A 306 10.29 -3.16 9.77
CA ALA A 306 10.94 -2.07 10.50
C ALA A 306 10.03 -0.83 10.61
N ALA A 307 9.39 -0.43 9.50
CA ALA A 307 8.45 0.68 9.48
C ALA A 307 7.28 0.45 10.44
N CYS A 308 6.64 -0.71 10.35
CA CYS A 308 5.50 -1.01 11.21
C CYS A 308 5.89 -1.28 12.66
N ALA A 309 7.12 -1.71 12.96
CA ALA A 309 7.60 -1.78 14.34
C ALA A 309 7.79 -0.38 14.95
N MET A 310 8.36 0.56 14.19
CA MET A 310 8.51 1.96 14.64
C MET A 310 7.14 2.62 14.84
N VAL A 311 6.23 2.46 13.88
CA VAL A 311 4.87 3.00 13.99
C VAL A 311 4.12 2.35 15.15
N ALA A 312 4.19 1.01 15.30
CA ALA A 312 3.60 0.30 16.44
C ALA A 312 4.13 0.83 17.78
N ALA A 313 5.43 1.08 17.90
CA ALA A 313 6.00 1.67 19.10
C ALA A 313 5.41 3.07 19.39
N ALA A 314 5.25 3.91 18.36
CA ALA A 314 4.65 5.22 18.50
C ALA A 314 3.18 5.15 18.95
N VAL A 315 2.40 4.22 18.41
CA VAL A 315 0.94 4.10 18.66
C VAL A 315 0.56 3.12 19.77
N ALA A 316 1.53 2.58 20.51
CA ALA A 316 1.31 1.47 21.45
C ALA A 316 0.62 0.24 20.80
N GLY A 317 0.93 -0.01 19.53
CA GLY A 317 0.48 -1.16 18.75
C GLY A 317 1.21 -2.46 19.09
N ALA A 318 0.71 -3.58 18.57
CA ALA A 318 1.38 -4.86 18.68
C ALA A 318 2.63 -4.91 17.78
N ALA A 319 3.68 -5.63 18.19
CA ALA A 319 4.84 -5.79 17.31
C ALA A 319 4.44 -6.55 16.02
N PRO A 320 4.93 -6.15 14.84
CA PRO A 320 4.64 -6.86 13.59
C PRO A 320 5.24 -8.28 13.64
N SER A 321 4.60 -9.20 12.93
CA SER A 321 5.12 -10.56 12.80
C SER A 321 6.43 -10.56 12.01
N LEU A 322 7.46 -11.26 12.52
CA LEU A 322 8.72 -11.39 11.79
C LEU A 322 8.46 -12.10 10.45
N PRO A 323 9.15 -11.71 9.36
CA PRO A 323 9.00 -12.36 8.07
C PRO A 323 9.38 -13.84 8.22
N SER A 324 8.39 -14.73 8.13
CA SER A 324 8.63 -16.17 8.26
C SER A 324 9.51 -16.65 7.11
N ARG A 325 10.77 -17.02 7.40
CA ARG A 325 11.53 -17.91 6.52
C ARG A 325 10.82 -19.26 6.55
N THR A 326 10.28 -19.67 5.41
CA THR A 326 9.66 -20.99 5.17
C THR A 326 8.43 -21.31 6.03
N GLY A 327 7.26 -20.84 5.61
CA GLY A 327 6.03 -21.58 5.88
C GLY A 327 5.99 -22.79 4.94
N SER A 328 6.35 -23.99 5.41
CA SER A 328 6.01 -25.20 4.66
C SER A 328 4.49 -25.27 4.60
N ALA A 329 3.91 -25.10 3.42
CA ALA A 329 2.49 -25.31 3.24
C ALA A 329 2.12 -26.70 3.78
N SER A 330 1.22 -26.74 4.76
CA SER A 330 0.67 -27.99 5.29
C SER A 330 0.24 -28.88 4.11
N ARG A 331 0.74 -30.12 4.07
CA ARG A 331 0.42 -31.11 3.01
C ARG A 331 -0.99 -31.71 3.15
N PHE A 332 -1.82 -31.18 4.03
CA PHE A 332 -3.23 -31.53 4.12
C PHE A 332 -4.07 -30.49 3.38
N ARG A 333 -4.50 -30.81 2.16
CA ARG A 333 -5.43 -30.01 1.36
C ARG A 333 -6.85 -30.51 1.59
N ASN A 334 -7.74 -29.62 2.04
CA ASN A 334 -9.18 -29.85 2.08
C ASN A 334 -9.71 -29.97 0.63
N PRO A 335 -10.38 -31.08 0.25
CA PRO A 335 -10.83 -31.31 -1.12
C PRO A 335 -12.09 -30.52 -1.53
N PHE A 336 -12.75 -29.79 -0.61
CA PHE A 336 -13.95 -28.99 -0.90
C PHE A 336 -13.71 -27.48 -0.98
N LYS A 337 -12.52 -27.02 -0.59
CA LYS A 337 -12.09 -25.65 -0.85
C LYS A 337 -11.37 -25.66 -2.19
N GLN A 338 -11.84 -24.87 -3.18
CA GLN A 338 -10.85 -24.31 -4.09
C GLN A 338 -9.82 -23.64 -3.18
N ALA A 339 -8.54 -23.93 -3.42
CA ALA A 339 -7.49 -23.14 -2.82
C ALA A 339 -7.69 -21.73 -3.35
N GLU A 340 -8.48 -20.92 -2.64
CA GLU A 340 -8.39 -19.47 -2.76
C GLU A 340 -6.90 -19.20 -2.65
N ASP A 341 -6.33 -18.64 -3.72
CA ASP A 341 -4.91 -18.36 -3.73
C ASP A 341 -4.64 -17.56 -2.45
N PRO A 342 -3.86 -18.09 -1.50
CA PRO A 342 -3.65 -17.41 -0.22
C PRO A 342 -3.10 -16.00 -0.43
N ALA A 343 -2.47 -15.72 -1.58
CA ALA A 343 -2.08 -14.38 -1.99
C ALA A 343 -3.30 -13.49 -2.37
N MET A 344 -4.30 -14.02 -3.07
CA MET A 344 -5.54 -13.30 -3.40
C MET A 344 -6.42 -13.06 -2.18
N ALA A 345 -6.57 -14.06 -1.30
CA ALA A 345 -7.29 -13.91 -0.03
C ALA A 345 -6.64 -12.81 0.82
N LYS A 346 -5.31 -12.85 0.97
CA LYS A 346 -4.54 -11.81 1.66
C LYS A 346 -4.71 -10.44 1.02
N ARG A 347 -4.62 -10.34 -0.31
CA ARG A 347 -4.79 -9.07 -1.03
C ARG A 347 -6.18 -8.47 -0.82
N THR A 348 -7.21 -9.31 -0.77
CA THR A 348 -8.59 -8.88 -0.54
C THR A 348 -8.78 -8.40 0.89
N ASP A 349 -8.22 -9.11 1.87
CA ASP A 349 -8.21 -8.70 3.28
C ASP A 349 -7.43 -7.39 3.48
N ASP A 350 -6.24 -7.26 2.88
CA ASP A 350 -5.43 -6.04 2.91
C ASP A 350 -6.20 -4.86 2.30
N LEU A 351 -6.86 -5.04 1.14
CA LEU A 351 -7.67 -4.00 0.51
C LEU A 351 -8.85 -3.58 1.39
N LYS A 352 -9.56 -4.55 1.98
CA LYS A 352 -10.66 -4.27 2.91
C LYS A 352 -10.16 -3.47 4.11
N ARG A 353 -9.06 -3.89 4.74
CA ARG A 353 -8.46 -3.17 5.88
C ARG A 353 -8.06 -1.75 5.53
N ARG A 354 -7.48 -1.53 4.34
CA ARG A 354 -7.15 -0.18 3.85
C ARG A 354 -8.41 0.69 3.73
N ASN A 355 -9.48 0.15 3.14
CA ASN A 355 -10.74 0.87 2.98
C ASN A 355 -11.39 1.20 4.33
N ASP A 356 -11.49 0.23 5.22
CA ASP A 356 -12.02 0.40 6.58
C ASP A 356 -11.17 1.41 7.39
N GLY A 357 -9.85 1.36 7.24
CA GLY A 357 -8.92 2.29 7.86
C GLY A 357 -9.08 3.73 7.34
N ILE A 358 -9.28 3.92 6.03
CA ILE A 358 -9.51 5.23 5.43
C ILE A 358 -10.84 5.81 5.93
N GLU A 359 -11.89 4.98 6.01
CA GLU A 359 -13.19 5.38 6.58
C GLU A 359 -13.02 5.89 8.02
N ALA A 360 -12.34 5.11 8.87
CA ALA A 360 -12.06 5.50 10.25
C ALA A 360 -11.21 6.77 10.35
N LEU A 361 -10.21 6.95 9.47
CA LEU A 361 -9.39 8.16 9.40
C LEU A 361 -10.26 9.39 9.11
N PHE A 362 -11.21 9.31 8.17
CA PHE A 362 -12.11 10.42 7.86
C PHE A 362 -13.07 10.73 9.00
N VAL A 363 -13.67 9.71 9.62
CA VAL A 363 -14.52 9.90 10.81
C VAL A 363 -13.77 10.60 11.93
N ARG A 364 -12.50 10.20 12.17
CA ARG A 364 -11.61 10.83 13.16
C ARG A 364 -11.27 12.27 12.79
N ALA A 365 -10.94 12.53 11.53
CA ALA A 365 -10.66 13.87 11.03
C ALA A 365 -11.86 14.82 11.19
N ILE A 366 -13.08 14.35 10.89
CA ILE A 366 -14.33 15.10 11.12
C ILE A 366 -14.48 15.45 12.59
N ARG A 367 -14.31 14.47 13.50
CA ARG A 367 -14.42 14.71 14.95
C ARG A 367 -13.33 15.65 15.48
N ALA A 368 -12.12 15.55 14.94
CA ALA A 368 -11.01 16.46 15.21
C ALA A 368 -11.27 17.90 14.68
N GLY A 369 -12.30 18.09 13.85
CA GLY A 369 -12.62 19.38 13.26
C GLY A 369 -11.67 19.79 12.15
N LYS A 370 -11.01 18.83 11.50
CA LYS A 370 -10.23 19.08 10.30
C LYS A 370 -11.12 19.59 9.17
N ALA A 371 -10.51 20.27 8.21
CA ALA A 371 -11.13 20.60 6.94
C ALA A 371 -10.66 19.62 5.86
N PHE A 372 -11.46 19.49 4.81
CA PHE A 372 -11.16 18.64 3.68
C PHE A 372 -11.04 19.50 2.43
N VAL A 373 -9.93 19.37 1.71
CA VAL A 373 -9.63 20.18 0.53
C VAL A 373 -9.34 19.26 -0.64
N ALA A 374 -10.18 19.30 -1.67
CA ALA A 374 -9.93 18.65 -2.94
C ALA A 374 -9.17 19.63 -3.86
N VAL A 375 -7.96 19.25 -4.27
CA VAL A 375 -7.09 20.07 -5.13
C VAL A 375 -6.77 19.27 -6.40
N PRO A 376 -7.02 19.80 -7.60
CA PRO A 376 -6.58 19.16 -8.82
C PRO A 376 -5.06 19.30 -9.01
N SER A 377 -4.43 18.31 -9.59
CA SER A 377 -3.04 18.31 -10.04
C SER A 377 -2.95 17.75 -11.45
N LEU A 378 -1.77 17.82 -12.05
CA LEU A 378 -1.52 17.25 -13.37
C LEU A 378 -1.65 15.73 -13.32
N PHE A 379 -2.48 15.14 -14.18
CA PHE A 379 -2.52 13.68 -14.30
C PHE A 379 -1.34 13.20 -15.17
N VAL A 380 -0.18 13.00 -14.53
CA VAL A 380 1.08 12.67 -15.21
C VAL A 380 0.95 11.42 -16.07
N SER A 381 0.32 10.36 -15.56
CA SER A 381 0.13 9.13 -16.35
C SER A 381 -0.68 9.37 -17.62
N LYS A 382 -1.66 10.30 -17.60
CA LYS A 382 -2.41 10.67 -18.82
C LYS A 382 -1.52 11.43 -19.80
N LYS A 383 -0.79 12.45 -19.34
CA LYS A 383 0.07 13.29 -20.19
C LYS A 383 1.06 12.47 -20.99
N TYR A 384 1.59 11.40 -20.39
CA TYR A 384 2.59 10.53 -21.00
C TYR A 384 2.05 9.17 -21.50
N GLN A 385 0.74 8.93 -21.46
CA GLN A 385 0.12 7.62 -21.76
C GLN A 385 0.48 7.06 -23.15
N ALA A 386 0.70 7.93 -24.14
CA ALA A 386 0.98 7.55 -25.51
C ALA A 386 2.45 7.21 -25.77
N MET A 387 3.33 7.42 -24.77
CA MET A 387 4.76 7.14 -24.87
C MET A 387 5.09 5.83 -24.18
N GLY A 388 5.79 4.94 -24.88
CA GLY A 388 6.43 3.79 -24.23
C GLY A 388 7.51 4.24 -23.25
N VAL A 389 7.79 3.42 -22.23
CA VAL A 389 8.77 3.74 -21.16
C VAL A 389 10.15 4.09 -21.73
N ASP A 390 10.59 3.41 -22.79
CA ASP A 390 11.88 3.69 -23.44
C ASP A 390 11.89 5.10 -24.07
N LYS A 391 10.84 5.47 -24.82
CA LYS A 391 10.70 6.80 -25.41
C LYS A 391 10.61 7.90 -24.35
N LEU A 392 9.87 7.64 -23.27
CA LEU A 392 9.76 8.55 -22.14
C LEU A 392 11.12 8.80 -21.48
N ARG A 393 11.94 7.75 -21.31
CA ARG A 393 13.30 7.83 -20.74
C ARG A 393 14.29 8.57 -21.64
N GLU A 394 14.19 8.38 -22.95
CA GLU A 394 15.14 8.95 -23.91
C GLU A 394 14.81 10.40 -24.26
N GLU A 395 13.53 10.71 -24.53
CA GLU A 395 13.13 11.99 -25.12
C GLU A 395 12.49 12.96 -24.11
N GLN A 396 11.84 12.46 -23.04
CA GLN A 396 10.98 13.28 -22.19
C GLN A 396 11.29 13.16 -20.68
N LEU A 397 12.41 12.54 -20.32
CA LEU A 397 12.75 12.23 -18.92
C LEU A 397 12.74 13.47 -18.03
N VAL A 398 13.32 14.59 -18.48
CA VAL A 398 13.41 15.82 -17.69
C VAL A 398 12.02 16.39 -17.41
N ASN A 399 11.18 16.54 -18.44
CA ASN A 399 9.82 17.06 -18.28
C ASN A 399 8.96 16.12 -17.43
N TYR A 400 9.04 14.82 -17.68
CA TYR A 400 8.33 13.81 -16.90
C TYR A 400 8.72 13.88 -15.43
N TRP A 401 10.01 14.03 -15.13
CA TRP A 401 10.49 14.08 -13.76
C TRP A 401 10.05 15.34 -13.02
N ILE A 402 10.09 16.50 -13.70
CA ILE A 402 9.57 17.74 -13.14
C ILE A 402 8.07 17.59 -12.87
N ASP A 403 7.28 17.16 -13.86
CA ASP A 403 5.83 17.00 -13.73
C ASP A 403 5.43 16.03 -12.60
N LEU A 404 6.24 14.98 -12.40
CA LEU A 404 6.02 13.97 -11.37
C LEU A 404 6.38 14.46 -9.96
N THR A 405 7.54 15.12 -9.81
CA THR A 405 8.09 15.54 -8.51
C THR A 405 7.69 16.94 -8.08
N ALA A 406 7.11 17.73 -8.99
CA ALA A 406 6.63 19.06 -8.72
C ALA A 406 5.60 19.09 -7.60
N THR A 407 5.88 19.92 -6.60
CA THR A 407 4.99 20.22 -5.50
C THR A 407 4.88 21.73 -5.32
N THR A 408 3.68 22.18 -4.96
CA THR A 408 3.46 23.54 -4.47
C THR A 408 3.25 23.52 -2.97
N GLU A 409 3.81 24.52 -2.28
CA GLU A 409 3.80 24.64 -0.82
C GLU A 409 2.81 25.71 -0.37
N TRP A 410 1.70 25.26 0.22
CA TRP A 410 0.70 26.11 0.84
C TRP A 410 0.96 26.19 2.34
N ARG A 411 1.41 27.34 2.83
CA ARG A 411 1.75 27.54 4.24
C ARG A 411 0.58 28.17 4.96
N ARG A 412 0.19 27.62 6.11
CA ARG A 412 -0.85 28.22 6.94
C ARG A 412 -0.36 29.56 7.51
N THR A 413 -1.17 30.62 7.44
CA THR A 413 -0.72 31.98 7.78
C THR A 413 -0.39 32.15 9.27
N ASP A 414 -1.12 31.49 10.16
CA ASP A 414 -0.95 31.54 11.63
C ASP A 414 0.06 30.51 12.17
N ASP A 415 0.33 29.45 11.40
CA ASP A 415 1.39 28.48 11.67
C ASP A 415 2.12 28.15 10.35
N PRO A 416 3.14 28.94 9.97
CA PRO A 416 3.82 28.82 8.68
C PRO A 416 4.49 27.48 8.42
N ALA A 417 4.63 26.67 9.46
CA ALA A 417 5.26 25.38 9.37
C ALA A 417 4.22 24.25 9.17
N ASP A 418 2.91 24.53 9.32
CA ASP A 418 1.84 23.66 8.82
C ASP A 418 1.72 23.89 7.31
N VAL A 419 2.30 22.97 6.55
CA VAL A 419 2.43 23.06 5.10
C VAL A 419 1.58 21.99 4.45
N LEU A 420 0.72 22.42 3.54
CA LEU A 420 0.01 21.55 2.61
C LEU A 420 0.84 21.47 1.31
N HIS A 421 1.33 20.29 1.00
CA HIS A 421 2.02 20.01 -0.26
C HIS A 421 1.02 19.45 -1.27
N THR A 422 0.92 20.06 -2.46
CA THR A 422 0.05 19.57 -3.54
C THR A 422 0.84 19.32 -4.81
N GLY A 423 0.53 18.22 -5.51
CA GLY A 423 1.28 17.71 -6.65
C GLY A 423 0.83 16.27 -6.97
N SER A 424 1.36 15.66 -8.05
CA SER A 424 0.97 14.29 -8.43
C SER A 424 1.46 13.25 -7.41
N MET A 425 2.66 13.44 -6.85
CA MET A 425 3.23 12.58 -5.81
C MET A 425 3.04 13.11 -4.37
N SER A 426 2.07 14.00 -4.13
CA SER A 426 1.83 14.51 -2.76
C SER A 426 0.92 13.61 -1.92
N SER A 427 1.07 12.28 -2.04
CA SER A 427 0.23 11.30 -1.33
C SER A 427 0.62 11.19 0.15
N MET A 428 -0.23 10.56 0.98
CA MET A 428 0.16 10.24 2.36
C MET A 428 1.36 9.28 2.47
N ILE A 429 1.69 8.56 1.40
CA ILE A 429 2.84 7.65 1.34
C ILE A 429 4.13 8.46 1.19
N GLU A 430 4.07 9.56 0.44
CA GLU A 430 5.20 10.45 0.18
C GLU A 430 5.36 11.54 1.24
N GLN A 431 4.25 12.11 1.70
CA GLN A 431 4.24 13.33 2.52
C GLN A 431 3.77 13.09 3.97
N GLY A 432 3.49 11.84 4.34
CA GLY A 432 2.95 11.53 5.67
C GLY A 432 1.53 12.04 5.83
N LEU A 433 1.14 12.51 7.02
CA LEU A 433 -0.24 12.96 7.27
C LEU A 433 -0.62 14.24 6.52
N HIS A 434 0.35 14.93 5.92
CA HIS A 434 0.15 16.16 5.14
C HIS A 434 -0.16 15.91 3.65
N GLY A 435 -0.07 14.66 3.20
CA GLY A 435 -0.40 14.28 1.82
C GLY A 435 -1.89 14.03 1.59
N PHE A 436 -2.29 13.84 0.33
CA PHE A 436 -3.66 13.44 0.01
C PHE A 436 -3.93 12.01 0.50
N ALA A 437 -5.09 11.83 1.14
CA ALA A 437 -5.56 10.55 1.64
C ALA A 437 -6.24 9.70 0.54
N TYR A 438 -6.77 10.37 -0.49
CA TYR A 438 -7.45 9.73 -1.61
C TYR A 438 -7.21 10.52 -2.89
N ARG A 439 -7.16 9.82 -4.03
CA ARG A 439 -7.05 10.42 -5.37
C ARG A 439 -8.17 9.99 -6.30
N TYR A 440 -8.57 10.87 -7.21
CA TYR A 440 -9.54 10.57 -8.26
C TYR A 440 -9.16 11.19 -9.60
N PRO A 441 -9.12 10.43 -10.70
CA PRO A 441 -8.93 11.00 -12.03
C PRO A 441 -10.17 11.80 -12.44
N GLY A 442 -10.04 13.10 -12.69
CA GLY A 442 -11.17 13.94 -13.13
C GLY A 442 -11.61 13.62 -14.56
N GLY A 443 -12.90 13.75 -14.88
CA GLY A 443 -13.53 13.30 -16.14
C GLY A 443 -12.98 13.86 -17.46
N SER A 444 -12.24 14.97 -17.47
CA SER A 444 -11.50 15.41 -18.66
C SER A 444 -10.26 14.54 -18.94
N GLY A 445 -9.83 13.74 -17.97
CA GLY A 445 -8.66 12.88 -18.01
C GLY A 445 -7.33 13.60 -17.84
N ASN A 446 -7.25 14.94 -17.93
CA ASN A 446 -5.98 15.67 -17.90
C ASN A 446 -5.52 16.07 -16.49
N SER A 447 -6.43 16.04 -15.52
CA SER A 447 -6.18 16.37 -14.12
C SER A 447 -6.65 15.26 -13.19
N GLU A 448 -5.97 15.07 -12.08
CA GLU A 448 -6.40 14.21 -10.98
C GLU A 448 -6.64 15.06 -9.72
N TYR A 449 -7.61 14.70 -8.88
CA TYR A 449 -7.92 15.40 -7.64
C TYR A 449 -7.36 14.63 -6.45
N GLY A 450 -6.55 15.29 -5.63
CA GLY A 450 -6.17 14.79 -4.31
C GLY A 450 -7.09 15.36 -3.24
N LEU A 451 -7.62 14.51 -2.35
CA LEU A 451 -8.34 14.95 -1.14
C LEU A 451 -7.38 14.99 0.05
N PHE A 452 -7.18 16.19 0.58
CA PHE A 452 -6.30 16.47 1.71
C PHE A 452 -7.11 16.67 2.98
N ILE A 453 -6.57 16.19 4.11
CA ILE A 453 -7.06 16.48 5.45
C ILE A 453 -6.17 17.58 6.01
N VAL A 454 -6.73 18.76 6.26
CA VAL A 454 -5.95 19.94 6.70
C VAL A 454 -6.52 20.52 7.98
N ASP A 455 -5.71 21.25 8.72
CA ASP A 455 -6.26 22.05 9.81
C ASP A 455 -7.03 23.26 9.25
N PRO A 456 -8.05 23.76 9.96
CA PRO A 456 -8.69 25.02 9.59
C PRO A 456 -7.69 26.18 9.62
N GLY A 457 -7.82 27.11 8.67
CA GLY A 457 -6.90 28.23 8.55
C GLY A 457 -6.93 28.91 7.19
N THR A 458 -6.07 29.92 7.04
CA THR A 458 -5.76 30.53 5.75
C THR A 458 -4.45 29.92 5.25
N TYR A 459 -4.45 29.45 4.01
CA TYR A 459 -3.30 28.82 3.36
C TYR A 459 -2.81 29.71 2.22
N ASP A 460 -1.53 30.04 2.26
CA ASP A 460 -0.82 30.90 1.30
C ASP A 460 0.15 30.07 0.47
N LEU A 461 0.03 30.06 -0.86
CA LEU A 461 1.03 29.48 -1.76
C LEU A 461 2.29 30.34 -1.70
N LYS A 462 3.32 29.86 -1.00
CA LYS A 462 4.57 30.61 -0.75
C LYS A 462 5.82 29.93 -1.27
N GLY A 463 5.70 28.78 -1.90
CA GLY A 463 6.87 28.08 -2.42
C GLY A 463 6.51 26.90 -3.29
N THR A 464 7.56 26.30 -3.83
CA THR A 464 7.49 25.09 -4.64
C THR A 464 8.74 24.26 -4.45
N SER A 465 8.65 22.98 -4.74
CA SER A 465 9.81 22.10 -4.88
C SER A 465 9.64 21.22 -6.11
N ALA A 466 10.70 21.05 -6.91
CA ALA A 466 10.71 20.13 -8.04
C ALA A 466 12.14 19.65 -8.30
N GLU A 467 12.27 18.43 -8.81
CA GLU A 467 13.57 17.87 -9.19
C GLU A 467 13.78 18.00 -10.71
N PHE A 468 14.96 18.47 -11.08
CA PHE A 468 15.38 18.72 -12.45
C PHE A 468 16.54 17.80 -12.79
N ARG A 469 16.27 16.69 -13.49
CA ARG A 469 17.34 15.78 -13.96
C ARG A 469 18.15 16.41 -15.08
N ARG A 470 19.41 15.97 -15.24
CA ARG A 470 20.33 16.40 -16.29
C ARG A 470 20.52 17.92 -16.35
N SER A 471 20.32 18.61 -15.23
CA SER A 471 20.35 20.06 -15.16
C SER A 471 21.63 20.50 -14.44
N PRO A 472 22.46 21.35 -15.05
CA PRO A 472 23.64 21.90 -14.39
C PRO A 472 23.23 23.01 -13.41
N MET A 473 24.12 23.30 -12.44
CA MET A 473 23.98 24.50 -11.61
C MET A 473 23.81 25.76 -12.47
N PRO A 474 23.02 26.74 -12.01
CA PRO A 474 22.84 27.99 -12.77
C PRO A 474 24.16 28.74 -12.88
N ASP A 475 24.40 29.32 -14.06
CA ASP A 475 25.55 30.21 -14.28
C ASP A 475 25.47 31.40 -13.32
N MET A 476 26.59 31.69 -12.65
CA MET A 476 26.73 32.80 -11.71
C MET A 476 27.57 33.90 -12.36
N SER A 477 27.11 35.14 -12.30
CA SER A 477 27.92 36.28 -12.78
C SER A 477 29.06 36.61 -11.81
N GLU A 478 30.16 37.16 -12.31
CA GLU A 478 31.25 37.71 -11.48
C GLU A 478 30.87 39.02 -10.75
N LYS A 479 29.70 39.60 -11.05
CA LYS A 479 29.26 40.84 -10.41
C LYS A 479 28.86 40.58 -8.96
N ALA A 480 29.19 41.52 -8.07
CA ALA A 480 28.81 41.45 -6.67
C ALA A 480 27.28 41.32 -6.54
N ALA A 481 26.83 40.25 -5.88
CA ALA A 481 25.42 39.94 -5.65
C ALA A 481 24.70 41.13 -5.00
N SER A 482 23.94 41.88 -5.78
CA SER A 482 23.27 43.10 -5.31
C SER A 482 21.85 43.17 -5.86
N ALA A 483 20.96 42.34 -5.29
CA ALA A 483 19.54 42.70 -5.15
C ALA A 483 18.85 41.73 -4.17
N LYS A 484 18.17 42.27 -3.15
CA LYS A 484 17.07 41.53 -2.51
C LYS A 484 15.94 41.46 -3.53
N SER A 485 15.58 40.27 -3.99
CA SER A 485 14.45 40.12 -4.91
C SER A 485 13.15 40.55 -4.23
N PRO A 486 12.31 41.36 -4.89
CA PRO A 486 10.96 41.66 -4.40
C PRO A 486 10.02 40.45 -4.50
N LEU A 487 10.41 39.39 -5.22
CA LEU A 487 9.61 38.19 -5.41
C LEU A 487 9.97 37.07 -4.44
N GLY A 488 11.25 36.95 -4.08
CA GLY A 488 11.78 35.87 -3.25
C GLY A 488 12.99 35.19 -3.88
N THR A 489 13.27 33.96 -3.47
CA THR A 489 14.50 33.24 -3.85
C THR A 489 14.20 31.86 -4.41
N ALA A 490 15.10 31.37 -5.26
CA ALA A 490 15.19 29.98 -5.67
C ALA A 490 16.50 29.39 -5.16
N SER A 491 16.43 28.26 -4.47
CA SER A 491 17.59 27.51 -4.01
C SER A 491 17.73 26.24 -4.85
N PHE A 492 18.96 25.99 -5.29
CA PHE A 492 19.39 24.89 -6.15
C PHE A 492 20.35 24.04 -5.36
N VAL A 493 19.99 22.78 -5.12
CA VAL A 493 20.85 21.80 -4.45
C VAL A 493 21.23 20.73 -5.46
N SER A 494 22.53 20.48 -5.60
CA SER A 494 23.05 19.45 -6.48
C SER A 494 22.54 18.08 -6.06
N THR A 495 21.97 17.33 -7.00
CA THR A 495 21.58 15.93 -6.79
C THR A 495 22.38 15.03 -7.72
N GLN A 496 22.61 13.78 -7.30
CA GLN A 496 23.14 12.73 -8.16
C GLN A 496 22.09 11.67 -8.37
N ASP A 497 21.73 11.46 -9.63
CA ASP A 497 20.80 10.44 -10.04
C ASP A 497 21.52 9.33 -10.80
N THR A 498 20.99 8.11 -10.67
CA THR A 498 21.42 6.99 -11.49
C THR A 498 20.52 6.92 -12.72
N GLU A 499 21.08 6.80 -13.92
CA GLU A 499 20.32 6.54 -15.14
C GLU A 499 20.72 5.19 -15.72
N TYR A 500 19.72 4.37 -16.03
CA TYR A 500 19.93 3.10 -16.71
C TYR A 500 19.78 3.26 -18.22
N TYR A 501 20.72 2.71 -18.97
CA TYR A 501 20.72 2.71 -20.44
C TYR A 501 21.04 1.32 -20.99
N LYS A 502 20.45 1.00 -22.14
CA LYS A 502 20.73 -0.24 -22.86
C LYS A 502 21.97 -0.03 -23.74
N THR A 503 22.91 -0.95 -23.70
CA THR A 503 24.04 -0.98 -24.62
C THR A 503 24.32 -2.41 -25.07
N GLN A 504 25.04 -2.58 -26.18
CA GLN A 504 25.45 -3.90 -26.65
C GLN A 504 26.86 -4.20 -26.19
N VAL A 505 27.05 -5.36 -25.56
CA VAL A 505 28.37 -5.85 -25.17
C VAL A 505 28.56 -7.24 -25.76
N TRP A 506 29.72 -7.46 -26.36
CA TRP A 506 30.10 -8.78 -26.84
C TRP A 506 30.32 -9.71 -25.66
N GLN A 507 29.61 -10.84 -25.63
CA GLN A 507 29.86 -11.93 -24.69
C GLN A 507 30.45 -13.12 -25.44
N SER A 508 31.54 -13.68 -24.91
CA SER A 508 32.17 -14.88 -25.46
C SER A 508 31.26 -16.09 -25.30
N ALA A 509 31.42 -17.08 -26.19
CA ALA A 509 30.73 -18.36 -26.07
C ALA A 509 31.12 -19.05 -24.74
N THR A 510 30.13 -19.65 -24.07
CA THR A 510 30.36 -20.42 -22.84
C THR A 510 30.30 -21.91 -23.16
N TYR A 511 31.26 -22.67 -22.64
CA TYR A 511 31.39 -24.10 -22.84
C TYR A 511 31.24 -24.85 -21.52
N GLN A 512 30.49 -25.94 -21.53
CA GLN A 512 30.40 -26.88 -20.43
C GLN A 512 31.17 -28.14 -20.78
N ASN A 513 32.12 -28.50 -19.93
CA ASN A 513 32.88 -29.74 -20.07
C ASN A 513 32.09 -30.88 -19.42
N GLY A 514 31.95 -31.98 -20.14
CA GLY A 514 31.40 -33.23 -19.63
C GLY A 514 32.36 -34.37 -19.93
N SER A 515 32.13 -35.49 -19.27
CA SER A 515 32.75 -36.75 -19.66
C SER A 515 31.64 -37.78 -19.86
N TYR A 516 31.87 -38.70 -20.79
CA TYR A 516 31.09 -39.92 -20.85
C TYR A 516 32.04 -41.11 -20.89
N THR A 517 31.57 -42.20 -20.31
CA THR A 517 32.29 -43.45 -20.25
C THR A 517 31.74 -44.34 -21.36
N GLY A 518 32.63 -44.76 -22.26
CA GLY A 518 32.27 -45.58 -23.42
C GLY A 518 33.22 -46.75 -23.57
N THR A 519 32.69 -47.88 -24.00
CA THR A 519 33.50 -49.05 -24.36
C THR A 519 34.12 -48.82 -25.74
N TYR A 520 35.43 -48.99 -25.86
CA TYR A 520 36.13 -48.95 -27.14
C TYR A 520 36.93 -50.24 -27.32
N CYS A 521 37.24 -50.56 -28.57
CA CYS A 521 38.05 -51.73 -28.87
C CYS A 521 39.51 -51.48 -28.47
N ALA A 522 39.99 -52.20 -27.47
CA ALA A 522 41.38 -52.13 -27.01
C ALA A 522 42.27 -53.17 -27.69
N LEU A 523 41.69 -54.28 -28.17
CA LEU A 523 42.39 -55.37 -28.84
C LEU A 523 41.64 -55.77 -30.11
N MET A 524 42.27 -55.62 -31.27
CA MET A 524 41.75 -56.03 -32.58
C MET A 524 42.26 -57.43 -32.94
N ASP A 525 41.38 -58.29 -33.46
CA ASP A 525 41.78 -59.57 -34.08
C ASP A 525 42.38 -59.27 -35.46
N ALA A 526 43.66 -59.57 -35.63
CA ALA A 526 44.38 -59.31 -36.87
C ALA A 526 43.91 -60.14 -38.07
N THR A 527 43.17 -61.23 -37.83
CA THR A 527 42.71 -62.17 -38.86
C THR A 527 41.32 -61.82 -39.39
N THR A 528 40.42 -61.37 -38.51
CA THR A 528 39.03 -61.03 -38.87
C THR A 528 38.79 -59.53 -38.99
N GLY A 529 39.71 -58.69 -38.50
CA GLY A 529 39.54 -57.24 -38.42
C GLY A 529 38.48 -56.80 -37.40
N GLY A 530 37.88 -57.74 -36.66
CA GLY A 530 36.89 -57.48 -35.62
C GLY A 530 37.53 -57.16 -34.28
N CYS A 531 36.73 -56.60 -33.36
CA CYS A 531 37.20 -56.33 -32.01
C CYS A 531 37.23 -57.60 -31.15
N ALA A 532 38.39 -57.97 -30.64
CA ALA A 532 38.60 -59.13 -29.76
C ALA A 532 38.51 -58.77 -28.27
N GLY A 533 38.76 -57.51 -27.90
CA GLY A 533 38.70 -57.06 -26.50
C GLY A 533 38.28 -55.60 -26.37
N PHE A 534 37.31 -55.35 -25.49
CA PHE A 534 36.82 -54.00 -25.20
C PHE A 534 37.35 -53.52 -23.85
N ASP A 535 37.71 -52.24 -23.78
CA ASP A 535 38.03 -51.55 -22.53
C ASP A 535 37.14 -50.33 -22.36
N VAL A 536 37.00 -49.85 -21.12
CA VAL A 536 36.14 -48.76 -20.73
C VAL A 536 36.97 -47.50 -20.56
N GLY A 537 36.84 -46.58 -21.52
CA GLY A 537 37.52 -45.29 -21.48
C GLY A 537 36.57 -44.16 -21.08
N THR A 538 37.04 -43.24 -20.24
CA THR A 538 36.33 -41.98 -20.01
C THR A 538 36.85 -40.93 -20.99
N ARG A 539 35.98 -40.44 -21.88
CA ARG A 539 36.31 -39.38 -22.84
C ARG A 539 35.67 -38.07 -22.40
N SER A 540 36.47 -37.02 -22.30
CA SER A 540 35.97 -35.67 -22.09
C SER A 540 35.50 -35.06 -23.40
N TYR A 541 34.45 -34.25 -23.33
CA TYR A 541 33.99 -33.40 -24.42
C TYR A 541 33.65 -32.01 -23.88
N SER A 542 33.76 -31.01 -24.74
CA SER A 542 33.33 -29.66 -24.43
C SER A 542 32.13 -29.32 -25.30
N LYS A 543 30.99 -28.99 -24.69
CA LYS A 543 29.76 -28.60 -25.38
C LYS A 543 29.52 -27.11 -25.17
N GLN A 544 29.39 -26.36 -26.25
CA GLN A 544 28.94 -24.98 -26.19
C GLN A 544 27.52 -24.94 -25.61
N VAL A 545 27.34 -24.27 -24.48
CA VAL A 545 26.03 -24.09 -23.81
C VAL A 545 25.39 -22.76 -24.16
N THR A 546 26.21 -21.76 -24.50
CA THR A 546 25.74 -20.43 -24.92
C THR A 546 26.63 -19.93 -26.05
N ALA A 547 26.02 -19.47 -27.15
CA ALA A 547 26.76 -18.88 -28.27
C ALA A 547 27.29 -17.49 -27.92
N GLY A 548 28.47 -17.16 -28.46
CA GLY A 548 29.01 -15.82 -28.37
C GLY A 548 28.25 -14.86 -29.27
N GLY A 549 28.11 -13.61 -28.85
CA GLY A 549 27.38 -12.59 -29.60
C GLY A 549 27.20 -11.29 -28.82
N TYR A 550 26.72 -10.27 -29.52
CA TYR A 550 26.26 -9.05 -28.88
C TYR A 550 25.01 -9.33 -28.06
N GLN A 551 25.12 -9.11 -26.75
CA GLN A 551 23.97 -9.12 -25.87
C GLN A 551 23.64 -7.70 -25.46
N THR A 552 22.34 -7.39 -25.48
CA THR A 552 21.84 -6.16 -24.88
C THR A 552 21.99 -6.28 -23.37
N VAL A 553 22.84 -5.45 -22.79
CA VAL A 553 23.01 -5.35 -21.34
C VAL A 553 22.50 -4.01 -20.86
N LEU A 554 21.98 -3.99 -19.65
CA LEU A 554 21.64 -2.76 -18.94
C LEU A 554 22.89 -2.25 -18.22
N ARG A 555 23.26 -1.00 -18.44
CA ARG A 555 24.32 -0.29 -17.70
C ARG A 555 23.71 0.90 -16.99
N ASP A 556 24.35 1.34 -15.91
CA ASP A 556 24.02 2.59 -15.24
C ASP A 556 25.11 3.64 -15.42
N LYS A 557 24.71 4.91 -15.34
CA LYS A 557 25.62 6.06 -15.24
C LYS A 557 25.09 7.01 -14.18
N GLN A 558 25.99 7.71 -13.48
CA GLN A 558 25.58 8.84 -12.65
C GLN A 558 25.35 10.07 -13.54
N VAL A 559 24.27 10.78 -13.31
CA VAL A 559 23.96 12.06 -13.94
C VAL A 559 23.68 13.10 -12.86
N SER A 560 24.18 14.31 -13.08
CA SER A 560 23.84 15.44 -12.22
C SER A 560 22.40 15.88 -12.43
N GLY A 561 21.77 16.29 -11.34
CA GLY A 561 20.47 16.95 -11.33
C GLY A 561 20.45 18.07 -10.29
N LEU A 562 19.29 18.70 -10.16
CA LEU A 562 19.04 19.75 -9.18
C LEU A 562 17.72 19.52 -8.46
N LEU A 563 17.73 19.65 -7.14
CA LEU A 563 16.54 19.95 -6.37
C LEU A 563 16.36 21.46 -6.38
N VAL A 564 15.26 21.93 -6.98
CA VAL A 564 14.91 23.35 -7.07
C VAL A 564 13.80 23.64 -6.08
N THR A 565 14.07 24.51 -5.11
CA THR A 565 13.09 24.98 -4.13
C THR A 565 12.89 26.48 -4.28
N THR A 566 11.65 26.96 -4.22
CA THR A 566 11.35 28.39 -4.26
C THR A 566 10.72 28.84 -2.96
N GLN A 567 11.07 30.06 -2.55
CA GLN A 567 10.47 30.74 -1.41
C GLN A 567 10.06 32.15 -1.85
N LEU A 568 8.75 32.39 -1.86
CA LEU A 568 8.15 33.66 -2.25
C LEU A 568 8.04 34.59 -1.05
N LEU A 569 8.33 35.87 -1.28
CA LEU A 569 8.16 36.92 -0.27
C LEU A 569 6.67 37.24 -0.02
N HIS A 570 5.88 37.20 -1.09
CA HIS A 570 4.44 37.42 -1.09
C HIS A 570 3.72 36.19 -1.63
N PRO A 571 2.50 35.87 -1.12
CA PRO A 571 1.77 34.70 -1.58
C PRO A 571 1.40 34.83 -3.06
N PHE A 572 1.56 33.75 -3.82
CA PHE A 572 1.09 33.66 -5.20
C PHE A 572 -0.44 33.54 -5.26
N ALA A 573 -1.02 32.80 -4.32
CA ALA A 573 -2.45 32.65 -4.15
C ALA A 573 -2.76 32.29 -2.69
N SER A 574 -3.98 32.56 -2.25
CA SER A 574 -4.45 32.25 -0.90
C SER A 574 -5.88 31.72 -0.92
N PHE A 575 -6.18 30.77 -0.05
CA PHE A 575 -7.56 30.35 0.23
C PHE A 575 -7.75 30.13 1.73
N ARG A 576 -9.00 30.07 2.17
CA ARG A 576 -9.35 29.87 3.59
C ARG A 576 -10.33 28.72 3.74
N VAL A 577 -10.13 27.93 4.79
CA VAL A 577 -11.02 26.85 5.21
C VAL A 577 -11.35 26.96 6.68
N GLY A 578 -12.62 26.75 7.00
CA GLY A 578 -13.16 26.68 8.35
C GLY A 578 -13.16 25.26 8.92
N LYS A 579 -13.52 25.14 10.20
CA LYS A 579 -13.67 23.86 10.88
C LYS A 579 -14.76 23.02 10.22
N GLY A 580 -14.42 21.79 9.81
CA GLY A 580 -15.35 20.87 9.16
C GLY A 580 -15.77 21.29 7.73
N ASP A 581 -15.13 22.30 7.15
CA ASP A 581 -15.38 22.65 5.76
C ASP A 581 -14.93 21.51 4.84
N VAL A 582 -15.76 21.19 3.85
CA VAL A 582 -15.39 20.39 2.70
C VAL A 582 -15.36 21.33 1.50
N VAL A 583 -14.21 21.50 0.89
CA VAL A 583 -14.05 22.40 -0.24
C VAL A 583 -13.27 21.79 -1.39
N TYR A 584 -13.48 22.32 -2.59
CA TYR A 584 -12.58 22.15 -3.71
C TYR A 584 -12.00 23.51 -4.10
N VAL A 585 -10.71 23.53 -4.44
CA VAL A 585 -9.97 24.75 -4.79
C VAL A 585 -9.06 24.47 -5.97
N ASP A 586 -8.80 25.47 -6.79
CA ASP A 586 -7.93 25.32 -7.95
C ASP A 586 -6.53 24.87 -7.55
N GLY A 587 -5.95 24.05 -8.42
CA GLY A 587 -4.60 23.54 -8.28
C GLY A 587 -3.58 24.37 -9.04
N PHE A 588 -2.31 24.19 -8.68
CA PHE A 588 -1.19 24.81 -9.37
C PHE A 588 -0.11 23.79 -9.69
N VAL A 589 0.49 23.91 -10.87
CA VAL A 589 1.52 22.99 -11.36
C VAL A 589 2.78 23.78 -11.71
N VAL A 590 3.90 23.22 -11.28
CA VAL A 590 5.27 23.67 -11.59
C VAL A 590 5.74 22.91 -12.82
N ASP A 591 6.40 23.62 -13.72
CA ASP A 591 7.03 23.08 -14.91
C ASP A 591 8.40 23.75 -15.16
N GLY A 592 9.10 23.35 -16.22
CA GLY A 592 10.42 23.89 -16.55
C GLY A 592 10.47 25.41 -16.80
N ALA A 593 9.32 26.07 -17.00
CA ALA A 593 9.22 27.53 -17.21
C ALA A 593 8.73 28.30 -15.96
N SER A 594 8.57 27.60 -14.83
CA SER A 594 7.99 28.17 -13.61
C SER A 594 8.94 29.06 -12.83
N VAL A 595 10.24 28.72 -12.82
CA VAL A 595 11.27 29.44 -12.07
C VAL A 595 12.17 30.21 -13.02
N VAL A 596 12.10 31.54 -12.98
CA VAL A 596 13.02 32.41 -13.74
C VAL A 596 13.87 33.20 -12.75
N ILE A 597 15.16 32.94 -12.78
CA ILE A 597 16.14 33.55 -11.88
C ILE A 597 16.83 34.75 -12.51
N ASP A 598 17.43 35.57 -11.65
CA ASP A 598 18.42 36.56 -12.03
C ASP A 598 19.83 35.98 -11.82
N HIS A 599 20.54 35.70 -12.92
CA HIS A 599 21.89 35.13 -12.92
C HIS A 599 22.93 36.07 -12.28
N ASP A 600 22.69 37.39 -12.32
CA ASP A 600 23.55 38.39 -11.69
C ASP A 600 23.35 38.46 -10.16
N ALA A 601 22.29 37.83 -9.66
CA ALA A 601 21.93 37.77 -8.24
C ALA A 601 21.85 36.33 -7.71
N CYS A 602 22.75 35.47 -8.19
CA CYS A 602 23.03 34.14 -7.67
C CYS A 602 24.22 34.17 -6.70
N ARG A 603 24.11 33.42 -5.60
CA ARG A 603 25.18 33.23 -4.63
C ARG A 603 25.34 31.75 -4.29
N GLN A 604 26.57 31.25 -4.40
CA GLN A 604 26.92 29.95 -3.83
C GLN A 604 27.08 30.09 -2.31
N SER A 605 26.38 29.26 -1.56
CA SER A 605 26.47 29.24 -0.09
C SER A 605 27.38 28.12 0.40
N ASP A 606 27.28 26.95 -0.24
CA ASP A 606 28.08 25.75 -0.01
C ASP A 606 28.40 25.14 -1.39
N GLY A 607 29.47 24.36 -1.54
CA GLY A 607 29.91 23.83 -2.85
C GLY A 607 28.81 23.15 -3.68
N ASP A 608 27.80 22.59 -3.01
CA ASP A 608 26.66 21.90 -3.61
C ASP A 608 25.33 22.68 -3.59
N MET A 609 25.33 23.94 -3.13
CA MET A 609 24.12 24.77 -3.03
C MET A 609 24.32 26.19 -3.58
N ALA A 610 23.43 26.59 -4.48
CA ALA A 610 23.31 27.95 -4.98
C ALA A 610 21.95 28.54 -4.61
N THR A 611 21.89 29.82 -4.27
CA THR A 611 20.64 30.55 -4.05
C THR A 611 20.61 31.78 -4.94
N CYS A 612 19.54 31.94 -5.72
CA CYS A 612 19.36 33.02 -6.66
C CYS A 612 18.10 33.85 -6.37
N ALA A 613 18.16 35.13 -6.67
CA ALA A 613 16.98 36.00 -6.71
C ALA A 613 16.00 35.56 -7.81
N LEU A 614 14.71 35.58 -7.52
CA LEU A 614 13.66 35.38 -8.53
C LEU A 614 13.47 36.66 -9.36
N LYS A 615 13.48 36.51 -10.69
CA LYS A 615 13.15 37.55 -11.67
C LYS A 615 11.67 37.51 -12.05
N SER A 616 11.14 36.31 -12.25
CA SER A 616 9.70 36.07 -12.38
C SER A 616 9.37 34.65 -11.92
N PHE A 617 8.15 34.45 -11.47
CA PHE A 617 7.70 33.13 -11.03
C PHE A 617 6.33 32.83 -11.65
N ASN A 618 6.20 31.68 -12.30
CA ASN A 618 5.02 31.32 -13.07
C ASN A 618 4.47 29.98 -12.62
N LEU A 619 3.15 29.81 -12.63
CA LEU A 619 2.50 28.53 -12.36
C LEU A 619 1.35 28.28 -13.35
N LEU A 620 1.10 27.03 -13.66
CA LEU A 620 -0.10 26.61 -14.39
C LEU A 620 -1.24 26.41 -13.39
N ARG A 621 -2.29 27.20 -13.50
CA ARG A 621 -3.51 27.06 -12.70
C ARG A 621 -4.46 26.06 -13.38
N ILE A 622 -4.85 25.04 -12.62
CA ILE A 622 -5.86 24.06 -13.02
C ILE A 622 -7.17 24.40 -12.28
N PRO A 623 -8.25 24.80 -12.98
CA PRO A 623 -9.51 25.12 -12.34
C PRO A 623 -10.15 23.89 -11.71
N ALA A 624 -10.62 24.01 -10.47
CA ALA A 624 -11.44 23.01 -9.82
C ALA A 624 -12.91 23.23 -10.16
N THR A 625 -13.59 22.20 -10.65
CA THR A 625 -14.99 22.30 -11.10
C THR A 625 -15.92 21.41 -10.28
N ALA A 626 -17.15 21.89 -10.04
CA ALA A 626 -18.18 21.14 -9.35
C ALA A 626 -18.52 19.82 -10.07
N GLU A 627 -18.44 19.83 -11.40
CA GLU A 627 -18.73 18.69 -12.27
C GLU A 627 -17.81 17.51 -11.97
N HIS A 628 -16.49 17.73 -11.86
CA HIS A 628 -15.53 16.67 -11.55
C HIS A 628 -15.72 16.13 -10.12
N VAL A 629 -16.04 16.99 -9.15
CA VAL A 629 -16.32 16.55 -7.77
C VAL A 629 -17.61 15.73 -7.71
N ALA A 630 -18.65 16.12 -8.45
CA ALA A 630 -19.91 15.38 -8.53
C ALA A 630 -19.76 14.04 -9.29
N GLU A 631 -18.88 13.98 -10.29
CA GLU A 631 -18.51 12.75 -10.97
C GLU A 631 -17.80 11.79 -10.01
N TRP A 632 -16.82 12.30 -9.26
CA TRP A 632 -16.12 11.54 -8.22
C TRP A 632 -17.10 10.93 -7.22
N GLN A 633 -18.03 11.74 -6.71
CA GLN A 633 -19.10 11.30 -5.80
C GLN A 633 -19.93 10.13 -6.38
N ARG A 634 -20.20 10.13 -7.69
CA ARG A 634 -21.06 9.13 -8.36
C ARG A 634 -20.30 7.91 -8.88
N SER A 635 -18.97 7.90 -8.82
CA SER A 635 -18.13 6.83 -9.38
C SER A 635 -18.39 5.44 -8.79
N GLY A 636 -18.98 5.36 -7.58
CA GLY A 636 -19.14 4.10 -6.84
C GLY A 636 -17.83 3.53 -6.31
N LEU A 637 -16.70 4.25 -6.49
CA LEU A 637 -15.37 3.87 -6.02
C LEU A 637 -15.07 4.34 -4.60
N LEU A 638 -15.99 5.11 -4.00
CA LEU A 638 -15.83 5.73 -2.70
C LEU A 638 -16.47 4.93 -1.58
N ALA A 639 -15.82 4.97 -0.43
CA ALA A 639 -16.46 4.57 0.81
C ALA A 639 -17.67 5.50 1.10
N PRO A 640 -18.73 5.00 1.75
CA PRO A 640 -19.94 5.79 2.00
C PRO A 640 -19.69 7.13 2.71
N SER A 641 -18.85 7.18 3.77
CA SER A 641 -18.58 8.46 4.45
C SER A 641 -17.93 9.49 3.53
N LEU A 642 -17.05 9.04 2.63
CA LEU A 642 -16.36 9.90 1.67
C LEU A 642 -17.33 10.45 0.61
N ALA A 643 -18.25 9.60 0.13
CA ALA A 643 -19.28 10.04 -0.80
C ALA A 643 -20.22 11.07 -0.18
N ASP A 644 -20.58 10.91 1.10
CA ASP A 644 -21.37 11.87 1.86
C ASP A 644 -20.60 13.17 2.12
N LEU A 645 -19.31 13.07 2.43
CA LEU A 645 -18.41 14.21 2.62
C LEU A 645 -18.30 15.04 1.34
N LEU A 646 -18.03 14.41 0.19
CA LEU A 646 -17.95 15.10 -1.10
C LEU A 646 -19.27 15.72 -1.54
N ARG A 647 -20.43 15.20 -1.08
CA ARG A 647 -21.73 15.83 -1.32
C ARG A 647 -21.84 17.22 -0.68
N ALA A 648 -21.12 17.46 0.42
CA ALA A 648 -21.06 18.75 1.09
C ALA A 648 -19.98 19.69 0.51
N ALA A 649 -19.23 19.24 -0.50
CA ALA A 649 -18.12 20.01 -1.06
C ALA A 649 -18.61 21.28 -1.76
N LYS A 650 -17.98 22.41 -1.43
CA LYS A 650 -18.26 23.73 -2.01
C LYS A 650 -16.99 24.36 -2.58
N PRO A 651 -17.07 25.28 -3.55
CA PRO A 651 -15.86 25.95 -4.06
C PRO A 651 -15.27 26.83 -2.96
N ALA A 652 -13.96 26.69 -2.70
CA ALA A 652 -13.24 27.65 -1.88
C ALA A 652 -12.94 28.92 -2.68
N ARG A 653 -13.07 30.08 -2.03
CA ARG A 653 -12.69 31.35 -2.65
C ARG A 653 -11.16 31.45 -2.70
N LEU A 654 -10.60 31.33 -3.91
CA LEU A 654 -9.19 31.58 -4.17
C LEU A 654 -8.94 33.06 -4.47
N THR A 655 -7.95 33.65 -3.82
CA THR A 655 -7.48 35.01 -4.08
C THR A 655 -6.07 34.96 -4.65
N LEU A 656 -5.85 35.54 -5.83
CA LEU A 656 -4.51 35.64 -6.40
C LEU A 656 -3.71 36.76 -5.73
N GLY A 657 -2.40 36.55 -5.59
CA GLY A 657 -1.47 37.50 -5.03
C GLY A 657 -1.37 38.79 -5.83
N ALA A 658 -0.95 39.87 -5.17
CA ALA A 658 -0.71 41.14 -5.84
C ALA A 658 0.41 40.99 -6.89
N GLY A 659 0.14 41.44 -8.13
CA GLY A 659 1.10 41.30 -9.24
C GLY A 659 1.03 39.96 -9.98
N VAL A 660 0.13 39.06 -9.58
CA VAL A 660 -0.16 37.82 -10.30
C VAL A 660 -1.15 38.10 -11.43
N SER A 661 -0.79 37.77 -12.66
CA SER A 661 -1.65 37.97 -13.84
C SER A 661 -1.58 36.78 -14.81
N ALA A 662 -2.66 36.55 -15.54
CA ALA A 662 -2.72 35.49 -16.54
C ALA A 662 -1.84 35.85 -17.75
N LEU A 663 -1.12 34.85 -18.27
CA LEU A 663 -0.39 34.94 -19.52
C LEU A 663 -1.24 34.42 -20.68
N PRO A 664 -1.01 34.91 -21.92
CA PRO A 664 -1.64 34.35 -23.10
C PRO A 664 -1.41 32.84 -23.20
N GLN A 665 -2.47 32.12 -23.51
CA GLN A 665 -2.40 30.69 -23.74
C GLN A 665 -1.50 30.39 -24.95
N LYS A 666 -0.68 29.34 -24.85
CA LYS A 666 0.12 28.85 -25.96
C LYS A 666 -0.63 27.67 -26.62
N PRO A 667 -1.16 27.82 -27.84
CA PRO A 667 -1.82 26.72 -28.54
C PRO A 667 -0.86 25.55 -28.76
N GLY A 668 -1.39 24.32 -28.80
CA GLY A 668 -0.63 23.10 -29.10
C GLY A 668 0.17 22.51 -27.94
N THR A 669 0.11 23.08 -26.73
CA THR A 669 0.64 22.44 -25.52
C THR A 669 -0.42 21.51 -24.89
N PHE A 670 0.01 20.55 -24.07
CA PHE A 670 -0.89 19.61 -23.40
C PHE A 670 -1.95 20.33 -22.55
N GLU A 671 -1.57 21.44 -21.94
CA GLU A 671 -2.30 22.28 -21.00
C GLU A 671 -3.33 23.19 -21.70
N SER A 672 -3.26 23.26 -23.03
CA SER A 672 -4.13 24.11 -23.83
C SER A 672 -5.59 23.70 -23.66
N GLY A 673 -6.43 24.64 -23.22
CA GLY A 673 -7.88 24.52 -23.16
C GLY A 673 -8.41 24.09 -21.79
N TRP A 674 -7.55 23.70 -20.86
CA TRP A 674 -7.97 23.24 -19.53
C TRP A 674 -7.09 23.75 -18.38
N ALA A 675 -5.94 24.39 -18.65
CA ALA A 675 -5.15 25.10 -17.64
C ALA A 675 -4.69 26.47 -18.18
N THR A 676 -4.44 27.43 -17.27
CA THR A 676 -3.98 28.78 -17.62
C THR A 676 -2.71 29.13 -16.87
N ARG A 677 -1.71 29.67 -17.56
CA ARG A 677 -0.47 30.11 -16.92
C ARG A 677 -0.65 31.48 -16.27
N TYR A 678 -0.20 31.61 -15.03
CA TYR A 678 -0.13 32.87 -14.31
C TYR A 678 1.32 33.22 -13.98
N ALA A 679 1.64 34.51 -14.00
CA ALA A 679 2.96 35.04 -13.70
C ALA A 679 2.90 36.03 -12.55
N LEU A 680 3.78 35.85 -11.56
CA LEU A 680 4.13 36.82 -10.55
C LEU A 680 5.37 37.59 -11.04
N LYS A 681 5.22 38.90 -11.24
CA LYS A 681 6.29 39.81 -11.67
C LYS A 681 6.62 40.80 -10.57
N GLY A 682 7.91 41.11 -10.40
CA GLY A 682 8.36 42.18 -9.50
C GLY A 682 7.73 43.50 -9.94
N ARG A 683 7.24 44.28 -8.97
CA ARG A 683 6.73 45.63 -9.24
C ARG A 683 7.86 46.59 -9.56
#